data_AF-A0A4V6I8W5-F1
#
_entry.id   AF-A0A4V6I8W5-F1
#
_cell.length_a   1.000
_cell.length_b   1.000
_cell.length_c   1.000
_cell.angle_alpha   90.00
_cell.angle_beta   90.00
_cell.angle_gamma   90.00
#
_symmetry.space_group_name_H-M   'P 1'
#
loop_
_entity.id
_entity.type
_entity.pdbx_description
1 polymer ?
#
loop_
_entity_poly.entity_id
_entity_poly.type
_entity_poly.pdbx_seq_one_letter_code
_entity_poly.pdbx_strand_id
1 'polypeptide(L)'
;MTTLVCNCNDTMPLDAAALSEAVGEPLRMHRLLCRREMGDYLQALEGTDDVLVACTQEQHLFAAVAEQQQAAGTPVLAPIRFVNIRETGGWSQGARRDPRTLTAKTAALLAVAALPEPEPVAVVDYRSQGRVLVLGPADRVLPWATRLHGTLQVTALVTGGSAQSVDDQTGAARAFVVSAGRVTALRGWLGAFTATWQTGNPIDLDVCTRCNACLAACPEGAIDFSYQVDLNACRGHRACVKACGVAGAIDFAREPAEVTEAFDLVFDLNDAPAFPMHQPPQGYLHAGGAAARQDELALQLTQLVGEFEKPRFFQYRESLCAHGRNDITGCSACIDVCSTQAISGSWKNGLGTVEVNPNLCMGCGACSTVCPTGAMRYNYPDAPYTGRQLKTLLGTYRQAGGRDAVVLLHDRTGGQRLIEQLGRRAMIGRAAGMPVNVLPLAGFHPASTGLDLWLTAITYGANRVAVLLTDDIAPEYRAALSTQMAVAQQILAGMGYAGTHFSLVEAGDAAALDRVLNGWQSNALTLPPASFNPSTLKRETLEFALDHLWRHAPQPAEAIPLAAGAPLGTLEIDRTRCTLCMACVGACPAQALRDNAERPVLGFIERSCVQCGLCASTCPEDAITLVPRLVPGEVARQQQTLNETRPFHCIRCAKPFGTAQMIEAMLGKLAGHAAFAGKAADRLKMCPDCRVVDMIERSDDPSILH
;
A
#
# COMPACT_ATOMS: atom_id res chain seq x y z
N MET A 1 -13.87 -24.20 -21.65
CA MET A 1 -13.50 -22.81 -22.01
C MET A 1 -13.10 -22.79 -23.46
N THR A 2 -13.69 -21.92 -24.27
CA THR A 2 -13.38 -21.81 -25.71
C THR A 2 -12.32 -20.73 -25.92
N THR A 3 -11.16 -21.09 -26.49
CA THR A 3 -10.04 -20.16 -26.73
C THR A 3 -9.97 -19.74 -28.19
N LEU A 4 -10.14 -18.44 -28.48
CA LEU A 4 -10.07 -17.86 -29.82
C LEU A 4 -8.76 -17.07 -29.98
N VAL A 5 -7.86 -17.58 -30.82
CA VAL A 5 -6.54 -16.96 -31.07
C VAL A 5 -6.52 -16.30 -32.45
N CYS A 6 -6.09 -15.04 -32.51
CA CYS A 6 -6.01 -14.28 -33.76
C CYS A 6 -4.58 -13.79 -34.00
N ASN A 7 -4.03 -14.00 -35.21
CA ASN A 7 -2.71 -13.51 -35.60
C ASN A 7 -2.71 -12.07 -36.16
N CYS A 8 -3.87 -11.42 -36.18
CA CYS A 8 -4.07 -10.03 -36.59
C CYS A 8 -3.50 -9.74 -37.99
N ASN A 9 -4.08 -10.34 -39.02
CA ASN A 9 -3.67 -10.21 -40.42
C ASN A 9 -2.21 -10.65 -40.67
N ASP A 10 -1.83 -11.79 -40.11
CA ASP A 10 -0.47 -12.36 -40.17
C ASP A 10 0.63 -11.42 -39.67
N THR A 11 0.30 -10.42 -38.84
CA THR A 11 1.30 -9.49 -38.31
C THR A 11 2.12 -10.09 -37.17
N MET A 12 1.66 -11.20 -36.60
CA MET A 12 2.35 -11.98 -35.58
C MET A 12 2.76 -13.37 -36.13
N PRO A 13 4.00 -13.82 -35.94
CA PRO A 13 4.50 -15.09 -36.46
C PRO A 13 4.09 -16.27 -35.55
N LEU A 14 2.79 -16.48 -35.36
CA LEU A 14 2.24 -17.56 -34.54
C LEU A 14 2.10 -18.86 -35.34
N ASP A 15 2.50 -19.97 -34.74
CA ASP A 15 2.31 -21.32 -35.29
C ASP A 15 1.13 -21.99 -34.55
N ALA A 16 0.06 -22.30 -35.29
CA ALA A 16 -1.15 -22.88 -34.73
C ALA A 16 -0.93 -24.29 -34.15
N ALA A 17 -0.11 -25.12 -34.81
CA ALA A 17 0.14 -26.48 -34.38
C ALA A 17 1.00 -26.49 -33.11
N ALA A 18 2.08 -25.71 -33.10
CA ALA A 18 2.95 -25.59 -31.93
C ALA A 18 2.22 -24.97 -30.73
N LEU A 19 1.34 -23.98 -30.97
CA LEU A 19 0.56 -23.37 -29.89
C LEU A 19 -0.50 -24.34 -29.35
N SER A 20 -1.15 -25.13 -30.20
CA SER A 20 -2.09 -26.17 -29.78
C SER A 20 -1.40 -27.22 -28.90
N GLU A 21 -0.21 -27.67 -29.29
CA GLU A 21 0.61 -28.59 -28.48
C GLU A 21 1.00 -27.98 -27.13
N ALA A 22 1.43 -26.72 -27.13
CA ALA A 22 1.86 -26.01 -25.92
C ALA A 22 0.71 -25.74 -24.92
N VAL A 23 -0.51 -25.50 -25.41
CA VAL A 23 -1.69 -25.30 -24.56
C VAL A 23 -2.33 -26.64 -24.17
N GLY A 24 -2.12 -27.70 -24.96
CA GLY A 24 -2.67 -29.03 -24.72
C GLY A 24 -4.09 -29.22 -25.25
N GLU A 25 -4.57 -28.31 -26.12
CA GLU A 25 -5.88 -28.39 -26.77
C GLU A 25 -5.79 -27.89 -28.23
N PRO A 26 -6.63 -28.38 -29.15
CA PRO A 26 -6.61 -27.92 -30.53
C PRO A 26 -7.10 -26.46 -30.63
N LEU A 27 -6.24 -25.57 -31.11
CA LEU A 27 -6.56 -24.16 -31.31
C LEU A 27 -6.70 -23.83 -32.80
N ARG A 28 -7.79 -23.13 -33.15
CA ARG A 28 -7.94 -22.53 -34.47
C ARG A 28 -7.27 -21.15 -34.49
N MET A 29 -6.38 -20.95 -35.46
CA MET A 29 -5.76 -19.64 -35.69
C MET A 29 -6.61 -18.82 -36.64
N HIS A 30 -7.15 -17.71 -36.15
CA HIS A 30 -7.89 -16.73 -36.94
C HIS A 30 -6.93 -15.66 -37.48
N ARG A 31 -7.31 -15.02 -38.60
CA ARG A 31 -6.54 -13.93 -39.21
C ARG A 31 -7.20 -12.58 -38.96
N LEU A 32 -8.52 -12.53 -38.99
CA LEU A 32 -9.36 -11.35 -38.93
C LEU A 32 -10.60 -11.63 -38.06
N LEU A 33 -10.40 -12.20 -36.86
CA LEU A 33 -11.47 -12.55 -35.90
C LEU A 33 -12.44 -11.39 -35.66
N CYS A 34 -11.92 -10.17 -35.49
CA CYS A 34 -12.73 -8.97 -35.24
C CYS A 34 -13.45 -8.41 -36.49
N ARG A 35 -13.31 -9.06 -37.66
CA ARG A 35 -13.89 -8.61 -38.93
C ARG A 35 -14.53 -9.78 -39.67
N ARG A 36 -13.81 -10.37 -40.63
CA ARG A 36 -14.36 -11.38 -41.55
C ARG A 36 -14.72 -12.71 -40.86
N GLU A 37 -14.14 -12.97 -39.70
CA GLU A 37 -14.32 -14.20 -38.93
C GLU A 37 -15.14 -13.99 -37.65
N MET A 38 -15.89 -12.88 -37.54
CA MET A 38 -16.73 -12.58 -36.36
C MET A 38 -17.80 -13.66 -36.09
N GLY A 39 -18.21 -14.39 -37.13
CA GLY A 39 -19.12 -15.53 -36.98
C GLY A 39 -18.60 -16.62 -36.06
N ASP A 40 -17.28 -16.86 -36.05
CA ASP A 40 -16.67 -17.87 -35.16
C ASP A 40 -16.71 -17.41 -33.69
N TYR A 41 -16.58 -16.10 -33.44
CA TYR A 41 -16.77 -15.52 -32.10
C TYR A 41 -18.23 -15.63 -31.64
N LEU A 42 -19.18 -15.29 -32.51
CA LEU A 42 -20.61 -15.43 -32.20
C LEU A 42 -20.97 -16.88 -31.87
N GLN A 43 -20.47 -17.84 -32.64
CA GLN A 43 -20.66 -19.26 -32.36
C GLN A 43 -20.09 -19.68 -31.00
N ALA A 44 -18.94 -19.12 -30.60
CA ALA A 44 -18.36 -19.41 -29.29
C ALA A 44 -19.22 -18.88 -28.13
N LEU A 45 -20.00 -17.82 -28.33
CA LEU A 45 -20.90 -17.24 -27.32
C LEU A 45 -22.20 -18.04 -27.09
N GLU A 46 -22.58 -18.92 -28.02
CA GLU A 46 -23.78 -19.76 -27.89
C GLU A 46 -23.64 -20.85 -26.80
N GLY A 47 -22.41 -21.12 -26.36
CA GLY A 47 -22.12 -22.10 -25.31
C GLY A 47 -22.28 -21.58 -23.88
N THR A 48 -22.15 -22.48 -22.91
CA THR A 48 -22.14 -22.15 -21.46
C THR A 48 -20.74 -21.95 -20.89
N ASP A 49 -19.71 -22.28 -21.66
CA ASP A 49 -18.30 -22.20 -21.25
C ASP A 49 -17.76 -20.79 -21.40
N ASP A 50 -16.93 -20.32 -20.46
CA ASP A 50 -16.11 -19.11 -20.61
C ASP A 50 -15.45 -19.03 -22.00
N VAL A 51 -15.42 -17.84 -22.59
CA VAL A 51 -14.77 -17.57 -23.88
C VAL A 51 -13.54 -16.71 -23.65
N LEU A 52 -12.36 -17.18 -24.05
CA LEU A 52 -11.11 -16.43 -24.01
C LEU A 52 -10.73 -15.93 -25.39
N VAL A 53 -10.62 -14.62 -25.55
CA VAL A 53 -10.21 -13.98 -26.81
C VAL A 53 -8.79 -13.44 -26.69
N ALA A 54 -7.87 -13.93 -27.52
CA ALA A 54 -6.48 -13.48 -27.55
C ALA A 54 -6.30 -12.17 -28.34
N CYS A 55 -7.03 -11.13 -27.92
CA CYS A 55 -6.95 -9.78 -28.47
C CYS A 55 -7.50 -8.77 -27.45
N THR A 56 -6.74 -7.72 -27.12
CA THR A 56 -7.27 -6.62 -26.29
C THR A 56 -7.69 -5.39 -27.08
N GLN A 57 -7.23 -5.23 -28.33
CA GLN A 57 -7.50 -4.06 -29.16
C GLN A 57 -8.98 -3.83 -29.45
N GLU A 58 -9.71 -4.91 -29.72
CA GLU A 58 -11.10 -4.86 -30.17
C GLU A 58 -12.05 -5.35 -29.06
N GLN A 59 -11.63 -5.25 -27.78
CA GLN A 59 -12.45 -5.61 -26.62
C GLN A 59 -13.82 -4.95 -26.65
N HIS A 60 -13.87 -3.64 -26.89
CA HIS A 60 -15.12 -2.88 -26.98
C HIS A 60 -16.04 -3.41 -28.07
N LEU A 61 -15.48 -3.81 -29.23
CA LEU A 61 -16.28 -4.38 -30.31
C LEU A 61 -16.87 -5.73 -29.90
N PHE A 62 -16.04 -6.63 -29.35
CA PHE A 62 -16.51 -7.94 -28.92
C PHE A 62 -17.58 -7.83 -27.82
N ALA A 63 -17.37 -6.95 -26.84
CA ALA A 63 -18.36 -6.66 -25.80
C ALA A 63 -19.68 -6.10 -26.37
N ALA A 64 -19.61 -5.09 -27.25
CA ALA A 64 -20.80 -4.51 -27.88
C ALA A 64 -21.58 -5.54 -28.73
N VAL A 65 -20.87 -6.41 -29.45
CA VAL A 65 -21.49 -7.49 -30.23
C VAL A 65 -22.16 -8.51 -29.30
N ALA A 66 -21.53 -8.89 -28.19
CA ALA A 66 -22.12 -9.79 -27.21
C ALA A 66 -23.37 -9.20 -26.54
N GLU A 67 -23.34 -7.93 -26.14
CA GLU A 67 -24.49 -7.20 -25.60
C GLU A 67 -25.64 -7.14 -26.61
N GLN A 68 -25.34 -6.91 -27.89
CA GLN A 68 -26.35 -6.90 -28.94
C GLN A 68 -27.01 -8.28 -29.13
N GLN A 69 -26.25 -9.38 -29.00
CA GLN A 69 -26.80 -10.74 -29.05
C GLN A 69 -27.70 -11.03 -27.85
N GLN A 70 -27.29 -10.63 -26.65
CA GLN A 70 -28.14 -10.72 -25.45
C GLN A 70 -29.46 -9.97 -25.64
N ALA A 71 -29.39 -8.73 -26.16
CA ALA A 71 -30.57 -7.92 -26.45
C ALA A 71 -31.48 -8.52 -27.55
N ALA A 72 -30.91 -9.27 -28.50
CA ALA A 72 -31.65 -9.96 -29.55
C ALA A 72 -32.30 -11.28 -29.08
N GLY A 73 -32.19 -11.64 -27.79
CA GLY A 73 -32.79 -12.84 -27.21
C GLY A 73 -31.90 -14.08 -27.28
N THR A 74 -30.65 -13.94 -27.74
CA THR A 74 -29.65 -15.02 -27.68
C THR A 74 -29.06 -15.06 -26.27
N PRO A 75 -29.19 -16.16 -25.51
CA PRO A 75 -28.62 -16.25 -24.18
C PRO A 75 -27.08 -16.32 -24.26
N VAL A 76 -26.40 -15.18 -24.15
CA VAL A 76 -24.95 -15.15 -23.94
C VAL A 76 -24.71 -15.36 -22.45
N LEU A 77 -24.37 -16.59 -22.09
CA LEU A 77 -24.16 -17.01 -20.70
C LEU A 77 -22.68 -17.03 -20.31
N ALA A 78 -21.78 -17.13 -21.29
CA ALA A 78 -20.35 -17.24 -21.08
C ALA A 78 -19.69 -15.90 -20.69
N PRO A 79 -18.95 -15.84 -19.58
CA PRO A 79 -18.01 -14.76 -19.30
C PRO A 79 -16.97 -14.64 -20.42
N ILE A 80 -16.72 -13.41 -20.89
CA ILE A 80 -15.72 -13.15 -21.93
C ILE A 80 -14.45 -12.63 -21.25
N ARG A 81 -13.35 -13.34 -21.48
CA ARG A 81 -12.01 -13.00 -21.00
C ARG A 81 -11.15 -12.57 -22.18
N PHE A 82 -10.17 -11.73 -21.91
CA PHE A 82 -9.27 -11.23 -22.94
C PHE A 82 -7.81 -11.32 -22.50
N VAL A 83 -6.94 -11.61 -23.45
CA VAL A 83 -5.49 -11.59 -23.23
C VAL A 83 -4.76 -10.88 -24.35
N ASN A 84 -3.81 -10.04 -23.98
CA ASN A 84 -2.95 -9.38 -24.95
C ASN A 84 -1.78 -10.30 -25.27
N ILE A 85 -1.73 -10.80 -26.51
CA ILE A 85 -0.58 -11.56 -27.05
C ILE A 85 0.18 -10.77 -28.12
N ARG A 86 -0.31 -9.56 -28.45
CA ARG A 86 0.09 -8.75 -29.60
C ARG A 86 1.12 -7.71 -29.21
N GLU A 87 0.73 -6.70 -28.45
CA GLU A 87 1.65 -5.69 -27.94
C GLU A 87 2.61 -6.25 -26.89
N THR A 88 2.16 -7.27 -26.15
CA THR A 88 2.97 -7.92 -25.12
C THR A 88 4.08 -8.78 -25.71
N GLY A 89 4.17 -9.02 -27.02
CA GLY A 89 5.30 -9.77 -27.57
C GLY A 89 5.15 -10.16 -29.04
N GLY A 90 3.93 -10.39 -29.54
CA GLY A 90 3.66 -10.80 -30.92
C GLY A 90 4.20 -9.84 -31.99
N TRP A 91 4.25 -8.53 -31.70
CA TRP A 91 4.83 -7.51 -32.58
C TRP A 91 6.29 -7.16 -32.31
N SER A 92 6.94 -7.83 -31.35
CA SER A 92 8.36 -7.58 -31.06
C SER A 92 9.27 -8.08 -32.19
N GLN A 93 10.48 -7.52 -32.28
CA GLN A 93 11.54 -8.07 -33.12
C GLN A 93 11.92 -9.48 -32.67
N GLY A 94 11.89 -9.74 -31.35
CA GLY A 94 12.14 -11.04 -30.75
C GLY A 94 11.19 -12.13 -31.28
N ALA A 95 9.91 -11.81 -31.46
CA ALA A 95 8.92 -12.74 -32.00
C ALA A 95 9.29 -13.30 -33.37
N ARG A 96 9.88 -12.49 -34.25
CA ARG A 96 10.33 -12.93 -35.58
C ARG A 96 11.64 -13.73 -35.52
N ARG A 97 12.52 -13.41 -34.56
CA ARG A 97 13.83 -14.07 -34.40
C ARG A 97 13.72 -15.42 -33.70
N ASP A 98 12.81 -15.54 -32.73
CA ASP A 98 12.55 -16.74 -31.95
C ASP A 98 11.04 -17.01 -31.81
N PRO A 99 10.40 -17.54 -32.87
CA PRO A 99 8.98 -17.89 -32.83
C PRO A 99 8.65 -19.00 -31.82
N ARG A 100 9.61 -19.86 -31.47
CA ARG A 100 9.39 -20.95 -30.50
C ARG A 100 9.15 -20.39 -29.10
N THR A 101 10.01 -19.46 -28.68
CA THR A 101 9.86 -18.81 -27.38
C THR A 101 8.65 -17.87 -27.37
N LEU A 102 8.29 -17.26 -28.51
CA LEU A 102 7.00 -16.58 -28.65
C LEU A 102 5.83 -17.53 -28.38
N THR A 103 5.79 -18.71 -28.99
CA THR A 103 4.75 -19.73 -28.74
C THR A 103 4.66 -20.07 -27.26
N ALA A 104 5.80 -20.27 -26.59
CA ALA A 104 5.83 -20.54 -25.15
C ALA A 104 5.23 -19.40 -24.32
N LYS A 105 5.56 -18.15 -24.64
CA LYS A 105 4.99 -16.97 -24.00
C LYS A 105 3.49 -16.84 -24.26
N THR A 106 3.05 -17.02 -25.50
CA THR A 106 1.63 -16.96 -25.86
C THR A 106 0.83 -18.03 -25.11
N ALA A 107 1.32 -19.26 -25.05
CA ALA A 107 0.70 -20.34 -24.28
C ALA A 107 0.60 -19.99 -22.79
N ALA A 108 1.67 -19.44 -22.21
CA ALA A 108 1.68 -19.02 -20.81
C ALA A 108 0.68 -17.91 -20.50
N LEU A 109 0.57 -16.91 -21.38
CA LEU A 109 -0.39 -15.81 -21.22
C LEU A 109 -1.84 -16.31 -21.35
N LEU A 110 -2.11 -17.21 -22.31
CA LEU A 110 -3.42 -17.87 -22.45
C LEU A 110 -3.78 -18.66 -21.18
N ALA A 111 -2.84 -19.45 -20.66
CA ALA A 111 -3.05 -20.27 -19.47
C ALA A 111 -3.34 -19.43 -18.22
N VAL A 112 -2.67 -18.28 -18.05
CA VAL A 112 -2.97 -17.34 -16.94
C VAL A 112 -4.34 -16.68 -17.14
N ALA A 113 -4.68 -16.27 -18.35
CA ALA A 113 -5.98 -15.66 -18.64
C ALA A 113 -7.16 -16.64 -18.49
N ALA A 114 -6.89 -17.95 -18.61
CA ALA A 114 -7.84 -19.04 -18.37
C ALA A 114 -8.07 -19.33 -16.87
N LEU A 115 -7.27 -18.77 -15.96
CA LEU A 115 -7.47 -18.96 -14.54
C LEU A 115 -8.79 -18.30 -14.10
N PRO A 116 -9.49 -18.87 -13.11
CA PRO A 116 -10.65 -18.21 -12.52
C PRO A 116 -10.29 -16.83 -11.95
N GLU A 117 -11.29 -15.97 -11.78
CA GLU A 117 -11.10 -14.71 -11.05
C GLU A 117 -10.75 -14.99 -9.58
N PRO A 118 -10.06 -14.05 -8.90
CA PRO A 118 -9.83 -14.16 -7.46
C PRO A 118 -11.16 -14.17 -6.71
N GLU A 119 -11.19 -14.86 -5.56
CA GLU A 119 -12.38 -14.91 -4.72
C GLU A 119 -12.82 -13.49 -4.30
N PRO A 120 -14.12 -13.20 -4.32
CA PRO A 120 -14.63 -11.90 -3.91
C PRO A 120 -14.36 -11.67 -2.42
N VAL A 121 -14.15 -10.40 -2.07
CA VAL A 121 -13.90 -9.98 -0.68
C VAL A 121 -14.98 -8.98 -0.25
N ALA A 122 -15.05 -8.72 1.06
CA ALA A 122 -15.88 -7.64 1.58
C ALA A 122 -15.54 -6.32 0.86
N VAL A 123 -16.57 -5.52 0.56
CA VAL A 123 -16.43 -4.23 -0.11
C VAL A 123 -16.46 -3.07 0.87
N VAL A 124 -16.06 -1.91 0.38
CA VAL A 124 -16.12 -0.61 1.04
C VAL A 124 -17.00 0.29 0.19
N ASP A 125 -18.12 0.73 0.75
CA ASP A 125 -19.13 1.50 0.04
C ASP A 125 -18.91 3.01 0.18
N TYR A 126 -19.23 3.72 -0.89
CA TYR A 126 -19.30 5.19 -0.95
C TYR A 126 -20.65 5.60 -1.51
N ARG A 127 -21.20 6.69 -0.96
CA ARG A 127 -22.46 7.27 -1.43
C ARG A 127 -22.32 8.76 -1.57
N SER A 128 -22.62 9.28 -2.75
CA SER A 128 -22.58 10.71 -3.05
C SER A 128 -23.91 11.14 -3.64
N GLN A 129 -24.52 12.15 -3.03
CA GLN A 129 -25.72 12.84 -3.53
C GLN A 129 -25.37 14.10 -4.30
N GLY A 130 -24.08 14.33 -4.59
CA GLY A 130 -23.58 15.48 -5.31
C GLY A 130 -23.52 16.77 -4.49
N ARG A 131 -23.47 16.68 -3.15
CA ARG A 131 -23.17 17.83 -2.28
C ARG A 131 -21.69 18.19 -2.39
N VAL A 132 -21.39 19.33 -3.00
CA VAL A 132 -20.02 19.71 -3.32
C VAL A 132 -19.63 21.02 -2.65
N LEU A 133 -18.46 21.00 -2.01
CA LEU A 133 -17.76 22.20 -1.59
C LEU A 133 -16.80 22.65 -2.71
N VAL A 134 -17.03 23.83 -3.26
CA VAL A 134 -16.08 24.49 -4.19
C VAL A 134 -15.30 25.52 -3.39
N LEU A 135 -14.00 25.29 -3.17
CA LEU A 135 -13.18 26.12 -2.29
C LEU A 135 -12.00 26.75 -3.04
N GLY A 136 -11.68 28.01 -2.75
CA GLY A 136 -10.57 28.72 -3.41
C GLY A 136 -10.74 30.25 -3.47
N PRO A 137 -9.94 30.94 -4.28
CA PRO A 137 -10.12 32.37 -4.59
C PRO A 137 -11.44 32.66 -5.32
N ALA A 138 -12.04 33.83 -5.08
CA ALA A 138 -13.37 34.19 -5.60
C ALA A 138 -13.47 34.12 -7.14
N ASP A 139 -12.46 34.63 -7.83
CA ASP A 139 -12.35 34.67 -9.30
C ASP A 139 -12.35 33.28 -9.94
N ARG A 140 -12.00 32.24 -9.18
CA ARG A 140 -12.02 30.85 -9.62
C ARG A 140 -13.27 30.12 -9.14
N VAL A 141 -13.64 30.30 -7.88
CA VAL A 141 -14.76 29.59 -7.24
C VAL A 141 -16.09 29.95 -7.89
N LEU A 142 -16.36 31.24 -8.10
CA LEU A 142 -17.70 31.68 -8.52
C LEU A 142 -18.06 31.23 -9.94
N PRO A 143 -17.19 31.34 -10.96
CA PRO A 143 -17.50 30.80 -12.29
C PRO A 143 -17.81 29.29 -12.26
N TRP A 144 -17.08 28.52 -11.45
CA TRP A 144 -17.30 27.09 -11.32
C TRP A 144 -18.57 26.75 -10.54
N ALA A 145 -18.86 27.48 -9.46
CA ALA A 145 -20.11 27.33 -8.74
C ALA A 145 -21.32 27.59 -9.66
N THR A 146 -21.24 28.64 -10.51
CA THR A 146 -22.26 28.93 -11.52
C THR A 146 -22.41 27.82 -12.57
N ARG A 147 -21.32 27.21 -13.03
CA ARG A 147 -21.40 26.10 -14.00
C ARG A 147 -21.92 24.81 -13.38
N LEU A 148 -21.59 24.54 -12.12
CA LEU A 148 -21.86 23.26 -11.47
C LEU A 148 -23.22 23.18 -10.77
N HIS A 149 -23.82 24.30 -10.35
CA HIS A 149 -25.07 24.27 -9.57
C HIS A 149 -26.28 23.67 -10.32
N GLY A 150 -26.22 23.60 -11.65
CA GLY A 150 -27.25 22.94 -12.47
C GLY A 150 -27.23 21.41 -12.36
N THR A 151 -26.13 20.83 -11.88
CA THR A 151 -25.90 19.38 -11.79
C THR A 151 -25.60 18.91 -10.37
N LEU A 152 -24.97 19.76 -9.55
CA LEU A 152 -24.52 19.45 -8.19
C LEU A 152 -25.12 20.43 -7.17
N GLN A 153 -25.20 20.01 -5.90
CA GLN A 153 -25.60 20.88 -4.79
C GLN A 153 -24.37 21.64 -4.29
N VAL A 154 -24.18 22.86 -4.78
CA VAL A 154 -22.95 23.64 -4.57
C VAL A 154 -23.01 24.49 -3.31
N THR A 155 -21.94 24.43 -2.52
CA THR A 155 -21.52 25.46 -1.56
C THR A 155 -20.17 26.03 -2.00
N ALA A 156 -20.11 27.34 -2.21
CA ALA A 156 -18.89 28.05 -2.58
C ALA A 156 -18.22 28.65 -1.34
N LEU A 157 -16.96 28.31 -1.07
CA LEU A 157 -16.17 28.85 0.03
C LEU A 157 -14.97 29.64 -0.49
N VAL A 158 -15.04 30.96 -0.36
CA VAL A 158 -13.98 31.90 -0.75
C VAL A 158 -12.93 31.99 0.36
N THR A 159 -11.69 31.59 0.06
CA THR A 159 -10.59 31.43 1.04
C THR A 159 -9.49 32.50 0.95
N GLY A 160 -9.55 33.41 -0.03
CA GLY A 160 -8.63 34.54 -0.18
C GLY A 160 -9.06 35.52 -1.28
N GLY A 161 -8.69 36.80 -1.12
CA GLY A 161 -9.09 37.90 -2.01
C GLY A 161 -10.48 38.47 -1.68
N SER A 162 -10.70 39.76 -1.95
CA SER A 162 -12.05 40.31 -1.97
C SER A 162 -12.85 39.61 -3.07
N ALA A 163 -14.14 39.40 -2.83
CA ALA A 163 -15.04 38.82 -3.83
C ALA A 163 -15.35 39.79 -4.99
N GLN A 164 -14.38 40.66 -5.36
CA GLN A 164 -14.46 41.59 -6.48
C GLN A 164 -14.41 40.84 -7.81
N SER A 165 -15.46 40.09 -8.11
CA SER A 165 -15.76 39.46 -9.40
C SER A 165 -17.12 38.76 -9.44
N VAL A 166 -18.02 39.00 -8.47
CA VAL A 166 -19.42 38.55 -8.59
C VAL A 166 -20.12 39.57 -9.48
N ASP A 167 -20.43 39.20 -10.72
CA ASP A 167 -21.20 40.07 -11.62
C ASP A 167 -22.67 40.19 -11.17
N ASP A 168 -23.40 41.14 -11.76
CA ASP A 168 -24.84 41.34 -11.52
C ASP A 168 -25.68 40.08 -11.80
N GLN A 169 -25.19 39.14 -12.64
CA GLN A 169 -25.91 37.94 -13.06
C GLN A 169 -25.83 36.80 -12.03
N THR A 170 -24.72 36.72 -11.29
CA THR A 170 -24.46 35.66 -10.29
C THR A 170 -24.98 36.00 -8.89
N GLY A 171 -25.09 37.28 -8.54
CA GLY A 171 -25.60 37.73 -7.22
C GLY A 171 -27.12 37.66 -7.02
N ALA A 172 -27.89 37.69 -8.11
CA ALA A 172 -29.34 37.93 -8.07
C ALA A 172 -30.22 36.70 -7.75
N ALA A 173 -29.73 35.48 -8.00
CA ALA A 173 -30.48 34.25 -7.75
C ALA A 173 -29.85 33.48 -6.58
N ARG A 174 -30.65 32.98 -5.63
CA ARG A 174 -30.21 32.06 -4.55
C ARG A 174 -29.82 30.67 -5.11
N ALA A 175 -29.06 30.60 -6.19
CA ALA A 175 -28.75 29.35 -6.89
C ALA A 175 -27.86 28.42 -6.05
N PHE A 176 -26.98 28.98 -5.22
CA PHE A 176 -26.08 28.26 -4.32
C PHE A 176 -25.64 29.15 -3.14
N VAL A 177 -25.06 28.53 -2.10
CA VAL A 177 -24.51 29.23 -0.93
C VAL A 177 -23.13 29.75 -1.25
N VAL A 178 -22.82 30.99 -0.87
CA VAL A 178 -21.49 31.60 -0.98
C VAL A 178 -21.06 32.03 0.40
N SER A 179 -20.01 31.43 0.94
CA SER A 179 -19.40 31.80 2.21
C SER A 179 -17.97 32.28 1.96
N ALA A 180 -17.45 33.16 2.83
CA ALA A 180 -16.03 33.46 2.86
C ALA A 180 -15.47 33.15 4.25
N GLY A 181 -14.26 32.65 4.28
CA GLY A 181 -13.63 32.27 5.54
C GLY A 181 -12.33 31.53 5.32
N ARG A 182 -11.61 31.35 6.43
CA ARG A 182 -10.36 30.57 6.44
C ARG A 182 -10.66 29.14 6.84
N VAL A 183 -10.40 28.18 5.94
CA VAL A 183 -10.50 26.75 6.26
C VAL A 183 -9.51 26.42 7.38
N THR A 184 -10.00 25.84 8.46
CA THR A 184 -9.19 25.38 9.60
C THR A 184 -9.00 23.88 9.61
N ALA A 185 -9.96 23.12 9.07
CA ALA A 185 -9.84 21.68 8.89
C ALA A 185 -10.63 21.21 7.67
N LEU A 186 -10.07 20.26 6.93
CA LEU A 186 -10.78 19.48 5.92
C LEU A 186 -10.40 18.00 6.11
N ARG A 187 -11.40 17.15 6.31
CA ARG A 187 -11.21 15.70 6.54
C ARG A 187 -12.29 14.92 5.84
N GLY A 188 -12.04 13.63 5.61
CA GLY A 188 -13.02 12.71 5.08
C GLY A 188 -12.63 12.10 3.74
N TRP A 189 -13.63 11.65 3.02
CA TRP A 189 -13.55 10.92 1.76
C TRP A 189 -14.87 11.06 1.01
N LEU A 190 -14.95 10.52 -0.20
CA LEU A 190 -16.13 10.53 -1.06
C LEU A 190 -17.41 10.19 -0.28
N GLY A 191 -18.37 11.11 -0.27
CA GLY A 191 -19.63 10.95 0.45
C GLY A 191 -19.62 11.32 1.93
N ALA A 192 -18.47 11.66 2.51
CA ALA A 192 -18.31 11.92 3.93
C ALA A 192 -17.16 12.89 4.23
N PHE A 193 -17.05 13.97 3.48
CA PHE A 193 -16.18 15.09 3.83
C PHE A 193 -16.80 15.94 4.93
N THR A 194 -15.95 16.47 5.80
CA THR A 194 -16.28 17.49 6.79
C THR A 194 -15.29 18.63 6.61
N ALA A 195 -15.82 19.83 6.35
CA ALA A 195 -15.04 21.05 6.26
C ALA A 195 -15.39 21.96 7.44
N THR A 196 -14.37 22.47 8.10
CA THR A 196 -14.48 23.46 9.17
C THR A 196 -13.73 24.71 8.74
N TRP A 197 -14.39 25.87 8.87
CA TRP A 197 -13.78 27.17 8.56
C TRP A 197 -14.21 28.22 9.55
N GLN A 198 -13.36 29.23 9.71
CA GLN A 198 -13.65 30.43 10.48
C GLN A 198 -14.16 31.52 9.56
N THR A 199 -15.36 32.04 9.85
CA THR A 199 -15.91 33.23 9.20
C THR A 199 -15.89 34.39 10.18
N GLY A 200 -15.25 35.49 9.77
CA GLY A 200 -15.22 36.75 10.51
C GLY A 200 -15.88 37.88 9.73
N ASN A 201 -16.68 37.57 8.70
CA ASN A 201 -17.29 38.62 7.89
C ASN A 201 -18.38 39.35 8.70
N PRO A 202 -18.40 40.69 8.68
CA PRO A 202 -19.45 41.44 9.36
C PRO A 202 -20.88 41.12 8.90
N ILE A 203 -21.07 40.65 7.67
CA ILE A 203 -22.41 40.34 7.14
C ILE A 203 -22.79 38.89 7.46
N ASP A 204 -23.91 38.71 8.16
CA ASP A 204 -24.54 37.40 8.37
C ASP A 204 -25.35 37.02 7.13
N LEU A 205 -24.97 35.96 6.44
CA LEU A 205 -25.66 35.53 5.24
C LEU A 205 -26.96 34.79 5.51
N ASP A 206 -27.16 34.26 6.71
CA ASP A 206 -28.43 33.63 7.11
C ASP A 206 -29.51 34.68 7.41
N VAL A 207 -29.08 35.87 7.85
CA VAL A 207 -29.98 37.01 8.13
C VAL A 207 -30.10 37.94 6.90
N CYS A 208 -29.08 38.02 6.05
CA CYS A 208 -29.04 38.95 4.91
C CYS A 208 -30.16 38.68 3.90
N THR A 209 -30.97 39.72 3.63
CA THR A 209 -32.04 39.68 2.63
C THR A 209 -31.56 39.97 1.21
N ARG A 210 -30.27 40.28 1.01
CA ARG A 210 -29.66 40.62 -0.28
C ARG A 210 -30.32 41.82 -0.99
N CYS A 211 -30.80 42.80 -0.23
CA CYS A 211 -31.52 43.97 -0.76
C CYS A 211 -30.65 45.02 -1.47
N ASN A 212 -29.33 44.80 -1.56
CA ASN A 212 -28.33 45.70 -2.15
C ASN A 212 -28.18 47.08 -1.49
N ALA A 213 -28.90 47.37 -0.41
CA ALA A 213 -28.81 48.66 0.29
C ALA A 213 -27.41 48.92 0.87
N CYS A 214 -26.71 47.88 1.32
CA CYS A 214 -25.34 47.99 1.84
C CYS A 214 -24.30 48.28 0.74
N LEU A 215 -24.47 47.71 -0.46
CA LEU A 215 -23.62 47.96 -1.63
C LEU A 215 -23.75 49.43 -2.04
N ALA A 216 -24.98 49.92 -2.22
CA ALA A 216 -25.24 51.31 -2.58
C ALA A 216 -24.74 52.32 -1.53
N ALA A 217 -24.70 51.93 -0.26
CA ALA A 217 -24.26 52.78 0.84
C ALA A 217 -22.74 52.78 1.07
N CYS A 218 -21.96 51.91 0.42
CA CYS A 218 -20.51 51.81 0.62
C CYS A 218 -19.75 52.64 -0.43
N PRO A 219 -19.18 53.80 -0.07
CA PRO A 219 -18.50 54.66 -1.03
C PRO A 219 -17.17 54.09 -1.53
N GLU A 220 -16.55 53.17 -0.79
CA GLU A 220 -15.31 52.51 -1.21
C GLU A 220 -15.54 51.28 -2.10
N GLY A 221 -16.80 50.84 -2.28
CA GLY A 221 -17.08 49.58 -2.96
C GLY A 221 -16.52 48.36 -2.22
N ALA A 222 -16.38 48.45 -0.89
CA ALA A 222 -15.85 47.38 -0.05
C ALA A 222 -16.86 46.25 0.20
N ILE A 223 -18.08 46.34 -0.35
CA ILE A 223 -19.10 45.30 -0.33
C ILE A 223 -19.58 45.14 -1.76
N ASP A 224 -19.53 43.92 -2.28
CA ASP A 224 -20.02 43.54 -3.61
C ASP A 224 -21.19 42.54 -3.51
N PHE A 225 -21.58 41.94 -4.65
CA PHE A 225 -22.71 41.01 -4.72
C PHE A 225 -22.45 39.63 -4.07
N SER A 226 -21.26 39.37 -3.54
CA SER A 226 -21.06 38.26 -2.60
C SER A 226 -21.63 38.57 -1.21
N TYR A 227 -22.02 39.83 -0.95
CA TYR A 227 -22.44 40.33 0.36
C TYR A 227 -21.43 40.01 1.47
N GLN A 228 -20.14 40.16 1.15
CA GLN A 228 -19.03 40.08 2.10
C GLN A 228 -18.36 41.46 2.19
N VAL A 229 -17.95 41.89 3.39
CA VAL A 229 -17.10 43.08 3.52
C VAL A 229 -15.64 42.73 3.23
N ASP A 230 -15.01 43.41 2.28
CA ASP A 230 -13.56 43.45 2.15
C ASP A 230 -12.97 44.38 3.22
N LEU A 231 -12.38 43.78 4.24
CA LEU A 231 -11.78 44.53 5.35
C LEU A 231 -10.51 45.30 4.95
N ASN A 232 -9.88 44.99 3.82
CA ASN A 232 -8.73 45.74 3.31
C ASN A 232 -9.19 47.02 2.58
N ALA A 233 -10.34 46.99 1.92
CA ALA A 233 -10.92 48.16 1.24
C ALA A 233 -11.80 49.01 2.17
N CYS A 234 -12.39 48.41 3.21
CA CYS A 234 -13.31 49.07 4.13
C CYS A 234 -12.60 50.11 5.01
N ARG A 235 -13.04 51.38 4.92
CA ARG A 235 -12.52 52.47 5.77
C ARG A 235 -13.33 52.72 7.04
N GLY A 236 -14.27 51.84 7.36
CA GLY A 236 -15.01 51.87 8.63
C GLY A 236 -16.05 52.98 8.76
N HIS A 237 -16.59 53.53 7.67
CA HIS A 237 -17.64 54.57 7.70
C HIS A 237 -19.00 54.07 8.24
N ARG A 238 -19.24 52.75 8.23
CA ARG A 238 -20.42 52.03 8.77
C ARG A 238 -21.79 52.44 8.21
N ALA A 239 -21.85 53.12 7.06
CA ALA A 239 -23.13 53.44 6.41
C ALA A 239 -23.91 52.18 5.98
N CYS A 240 -23.21 51.09 5.67
CA CYS A 240 -23.80 49.78 5.39
C CYS A 240 -24.61 49.23 6.57
N VAL A 241 -24.17 49.45 7.81
CA VAL A 241 -24.90 49.02 9.03
C VAL A 241 -26.24 49.74 9.14
N LYS A 242 -26.23 51.07 8.95
CA LYS A 242 -27.45 51.88 8.94
C LYS A 242 -28.39 51.46 7.80
N ALA A 243 -27.85 51.21 6.61
CA ALA A 243 -28.62 50.75 5.46
C ALA A 243 -29.25 49.36 5.68
N CYS A 244 -28.58 48.48 6.41
CA CYS A 244 -29.08 47.15 6.76
C CYS A 244 -30.10 47.15 7.90
N GLY A 245 -30.29 48.26 8.62
CA GLY A 245 -30.88 48.34 9.96
C GLY A 245 -32.16 47.52 10.24
N VAL A 246 -33.05 47.35 9.26
CA VAL A 246 -34.26 46.50 9.43
C VAL A 246 -33.93 45.00 9.43
N ALA A 247 -33.02 44.57 8.55
CA ALA A 247 -32.56 43.18 8.52
C ALA A 247 -31.55 42.90 9.63
N GLY A 248 -30.73 43.88 10.01
CA GLY A 248 -29.77 43.74 11.11
C GLY A 248 -28.64 42.74 10.84
N ALA A 249 -28.38 42.40 9.57
CA ALA A 249 -27.41 41.36 9.21
C ALA A 249 -25.94 41.79 9.37
N ILE A 250 -25.63 43.08 9.42
CA ILE A 250 -24.26 43.61 9.43
C ILE A 250 -23.82 44.01 10.84
N ASP A 251 -22.85 43.28 11.40
CA ASP A 251 -22.21 43.56 12.68
C ASP A 251 -20.69 43.35 12.59
N PHE A 252 -19.94 44.44 12.72
CA PHE A 252 -18.48 44.42 12.71
C PHE A 252 -17.85 44.11 14.08
N ALA A 253 -18.64 44.07 15.15
CA ALA A 253 -18.20 43.60 16.46
C ALA A 253 -18.35 42.07 16.60
N ARG A 254 -18.89 41.41 15.58
CA ARG A 254 -19.06 39.96 15.55
C ARG A 254 -17.71 39.26 15.70
N GLU A 255 -17.62 38.41 16.72
CA GLU A 255 -16.49 37.53 16.88
C GLU A 255 -16.47 36.47 15.75
N PRO A 256 -15.29 36.09 15.23
CA PRO A 256 -15.20 35.03 14.24
C PRO A 256 -15.88 33.75 14.73
N ALA A 257 -16.83 33.26 13.95
CA ALA A 257 -17.54 32.03 14.23
C ALA A 257 -16.89 30.86 13.49
N GLU A 258 -16.87 29.69 14.12
CA GLU A 258 -16.48 28.45 13.47
C GLU A 258 -17.71 27.75 12.90
N VAL A 259 -17.66 27.44 11.60
CA VAL A 259 -18.72 26.73 10.89
C VAL A 259 -18.17 25.37 10.47
N THR A 260 -18.94 24.32 10.70
CA THR A 260 -18.62 22.95 10.27
C THR A 260 -19.77 22.40 9.44
N GLU A 261 -19.47 21.96 8.22
CA GLU A 261 -20.45 21.36 7.33
C GLU A 261 -19.94 20.06 6.69
N ALA A 262 -20.90 19.22 6.28
CA ALA A 262 -20.64 17.95 5.61
C ALA A 262 -20.89 18.04 4.11
N PHE A 263 -20.03 17.38 3.34
CA PHE A 263 -20.05 17.34 1.88
C PHE A 263 -19.77 15.94 1.36
N ASP A 264 -20.23 15.65 0.14
CA ASP A 264 -19.90 14.40 -0.55
C ASP A 264 -18.61 14.55 -1.35
N LEU A 265 -18.37 15.75 -1.87
CA LEU A 265 -17.31 16.08 -2.82
C LEU A 265 -16.64 17.40 -2.44
N VAL A 266 -15.36 17.53 -2.80
CA VAL A 266 -14.61 18.77 -2.65
C VAL A 266 -13.88 19.09 -3.94
N PHE A 267 -14.14 20.27 -4.48
CA PHE A 267 -13.43 20.83 -5.61
C PHE A 267 -12.53 21.98 -5.13
N ASP A 268 -11.23 21.73 -5.10
CA ASP A 268 -10.23 22.62 -4.53
C ASP A 268 -9.48 23.40 -5.62
N LEU A 269 -9.74 24.70 -5.66
CA LEU A 269 -9.21 25.68 -6.60
C LEU A 269 -8.10 26.54 -5.99
N ASN A 270 -7.69 26.27 -4.74
CA ASN A 270 -6.54 26.92 -4.13
C ASN A 270 -5.24 26.53 -4.83
N ASP A 271 -4.24 27.41 -4.78
CA ASP A 271 -2.93 27.10 -5.36
C ASP A 271 -2.26 25.91 -4.66
N ALA A 272 -2.39 25.82 -3.33
CA ALA A 272 -1.94 24.68 -2.54
C ALA A 272 -3.12 23.74 -2.21
N PRO A 273 -2.93 22.41 -2.30
CA PRO A 273 -3.97 21.46 -1.94
C PRO A 273 -4.18 21.40 -0.42
N ALA A 274 -5.43 21.26 0.01
CA ALA A 274 -5.79 20.97 1.38
C ALA A 274 -5.29 19.59 1.87
N PHE A 275 -5.14 18.61 0.98
CA PHE A 275 -4.54 17.31 1.29
C PHE A 275 -3.13 17.19 0.67
N PRO A 276 -2.05 17.23 1.47
CA PRO A 276 -0.68 17.23 0.96
C PRO A 276 -0.14 15.84 0.61
N MET A 277 -0.89 14.78 0.92
CA MET A 277 -0.49 13.39 0.65
C MET A 277 -0.48 13.09 -0.85
N HIS A 278 0.40 12.17 -1.28
CA HIS A 278 0.59 11.83 -2.70
C HIS A 278 -0.71 11.38 -3.38
N GLN A 279 -1.52 10.58 -2.69
CA GLN A 279 -2.82 10.14 -3.19
C GLN A 279 -3.94 10.60 -2.23
N PRO A 280 -4.64 11.71 -2.54
CA PRO A 280 -5.67 12.24 -1.66
C PRO A 280 -6.93 11.35 -1.63
N PRO A 281 -7.84 11.57 -0.66
CA PRO A 281 -9.09 10.83 -0.59
C PRO A 281 -9.90 10.92 -1.89
N GLN A 282 -10.57 9.84 -2.27
CA GLN A 282 -11.55 9.86 -3.37
C GLN A 282 -12.59 10.95 -3.11
N GLY A 283 -13.08 11.62 -4.16
CA GLY A 283 -14.03 12.73 -4.04
C GLY A 283 -13.40 14.10 -3.73
N TYR A 284 -12.10 14.17 -3.45
CA TYR A 284 -11.35 15.43 -3.39
C TYR A 284 -10.57 15.64 -4.68
N LEU A 285 -10.85 16.74 -5.39
CA LEU A 285 -10.21 17.08 -6.65
C LEU A 285 -9.53 18.46 -6.55
N HIS A 286 -8.20 18.47 -6.55
CA HIS A 286 -7.40 19.69 -6.55
C HIS A 286 -7.03 20.11 -7.97
N ALA A 287 -7.54 21.24 -8.44
CA ALA A 287 -7.28 21.77 -9.77
C ALA A 287 -6.32 22.98 -9.78
N GLY A 288 -6.23 23.72 -8.66
CA GLY A 288 -5.45 24.96 -8.60
C GLY A 288 -5.88 25.99 -9.65
N GLY A 289 -4.94 26.80 -10.13
CA GLY A 289 -5.21 27.89 -11.09
C GLY A 289 -5.24 27.49 -12.58
N ALA A 290 -4.95 26.24 -12.94
CA ALA A 290 -4.81 25.84 -14.33
C ALA A 290 -6.17 25.51 -14.99
N ALA A 291 -6.65 26.36 -15.89
CA ALA A 291 -7.98 26.24 -16.50
C ALA A 291 -8.27 24.85 -17.13
N ALA A 292 -7.33 24.30 -17.92
CA ALA A 292 -7.52 22.99 -18.54
C ALA A 292 -7.70 21.87 -17.50
N ARG A 293 -6.99 21.94 -16.37
CA ARG A 293 -7.13 20.99 -15.26
C ARG A 293 -8.44 21.19 -14.52
N GLN A 294 -8.89 22.43 -14.36
CA GLN A 294 -10.20 22.73 -13.77
C GLN A 294 -11.33 22.14 -14.62
N ASP A 295 -11.28 22.31 -15.95
CA ASP A 295 -12.28 21.75 -16.88
C ASP A 295 -12.31 20.22 -16.82
N GLU A 296 -11.15 19.56 -16.87
CA GLU A 296 -11.02 18.10 -16.75
C GLU A 296 -11.60 17.58 -15.43
N LEU A 297 -11.19 18.16 -14.30
CA LEU A 297 -11.60 17.70 -12.98
C LEU A 297 -13.07 18.04 -12.68
N ALA A 298 -13.62 19.12 -13.23
CA ALA A 298 -15.05 19.42 -13.11
C ALA A 298 -15.92 18.37 -13.82
N LEU A 299 -15.48 17.84 -14.97
CA LEU A 299 -16.16 16.72 -15.63
C LEU A 299 -16.06 15.43 -14.81
N GLN A 300 -14.90 15.18 -14.20
CA GLN A 300 -14.73 14.03 -13.30
C GLN A 300 -15.64 14.13 -12.07
N LEU A 301 -15.80 15.33 -11.50
CA LEU A 301 -16.61 15.60 -10.32
C LEU A 301 -18.08 15.18 -10.51
N THR A 302 -18.66 15.42 -11.68
CA THR A 302 -20.06 15.05 -11.97
C THR A 302 -20.25 13.54 -12.12
N GLN A 303 -19.18 12.79 -12.41
CA GLN A 303 -19.20 11.32 -12.46
C GLN A 303 -19.07 10.67 -11.08
N LEU A 304 -18.82 11.46 -10.03
CA LEU A 304 -18.71 10.99 -8.64
C LEU A 304 -20.01 11.16 -7.85
N VAL A 305 -21.16 11.11 -8.54
CA VAL A 305 -22.51 11.10 -7.94
C VAL A 305 -23.11 9.72 -8.13
N GLY A 306 -23.57 9.10 -7.04
CA GLY A 306 -24.10 7.74 -7.05
C GLY A 306 -23.55 6.88 -5.92
N GLU A 307 -23.68 5.57 -6.09
CA GLU A 307 -23.12 4.55 -5.20
C GLU A 307 -21.90 3.92 -5.86
N PHE A 308 -20.83 3.78 -5.08
CA PHE A 308 -19.58 3.19 -5.53
C PHE A 308 -19.12 2.18 -4.51
N GLU A 309 -18.46 1.13 -4.98
CA GLU A 309 -17.86 0.14 -4.12
C GLU A 309 -16.43 -0.15 -4.57
N LYS A 310 -15.61 -0.58 -3.62
CA LYS A 310 -14.30 -1.16 -3.92
C LYS A 310 -14.02 -2.34 -3.01
N PRO A 311 -13.15 -3.28 -3.41
CA PRO A 311 -12.69 -4.32 -2.51
C PRO A 311 -12.03 -3.77 -1.25
N ARG A 312 -12.23 -4.44 -0.11
CA ARG A 312 -11.39 -4.24 1.07
C ARG A 312 -10.07 -4.97 0.86
N PHE A 313 -9.09 -4.22 0.35
CA PHE A 313 -7.78 -4.73 -0.06
C PHE A 313 -6.86 -5.24 1.05
N PHE A 314 -7.20 -5.05 2.32
CA PHE A 314 -6.33 -5.43 3.44
C PHE A 314 -7.05 -6.33 4.44
N GLN A 315 -6.26 -7.16 5.10
CA GLN A 315 -6.67 -7.87 6.31
C GLN A 315 -5.59 -7.69 7.39
N TYR A 316 -6.03 -7.30 8.59
CA TYR A 316 -5.14 -7.05 9.72
C TYR A 316 -5.33 -8.10 10.82
N ARG A 317 -4.22 -8.65 11.32
CA ARG A 317 -4.19 -9.58 12.47
C ARG A 317 -3.34 -8.99 13.58
N GLU A 318 -4.01 -8.44 14.59
CA GLU A 318 -3.41 -7.82 15.76
C GLU A 318 -2.43 -8.74 16.50
N SER A 319 -2.74 -10.02 16.64
CA SER A 319 -1.90 -10.98 17.36
C SER A 319 -0.52 -11.19 16.74
N LEU A 320 -0.33 -10.84 15.47
CA LEU A 320 0.96 -10.90 14.76
C LEU A 320 1.65 -9.54 14.70
N CYS A 321 1.00 -8.47 15.17
CA CYS A 321 1.48 -7.10 14.98
C CYS A 321 2.65 -6.77 15.91
N ALA A 322 3.72 -6.25 15.32
CA ALA A 322 4.92 -5.80 16.03
C ALA A 322 4.96 -4.27 16.21
N HIS A 323 3.81 -3.58 16.11
CA HIS A 323 3.77 -2.11 16.18
C HIS A 323 4.31 -1.59 17.50
N GLY A 324 3.85 -2.13 18.64
CA GLY A 324 4.40 -1.75 19.93
C GLY A 324 4.06 -2.66 21.10
N ARG A 325 4.89 -2.58 22.14
CA ARG A 325 4.72 -3.24 23.45
C ARG A 325 5.29 -2.34 24.55
N ASN A 326 4.67 -2.33 25.72
CA ASN A 326 5.03 -1.49 26.87
C ASN A 326 5.22 0.00 26.51
N ASP A 327 4.32 0.55 25.69
CA ASP A 327 4.38 1.94 25.21
C ASP A 327 5.64 2.28 24.38
N ILE A 328 6.38 1.27 23.93
CA ILE A 328 7.55 1.40 23.05
C ILE A 328 7.16 0.99 21.63
N THR A 329 7.36 1.90 20.67
CA THR A 329 7.16 1.61 19.25
C THR A 329 8.27 0.69 18.74
N GLY A 330 7.88 -0.42 18.12
CA GLY A 330 8.77 -1.37 17.46
C GLY A 330 8.78 -1.25 15.94
N CYS A 331 7.60 -1.17 15.31
CA CYS A 331 7.49 -1.16 13.85
C CYS A 331 6.42 -0.18 13.37
N SER A 332 6.79 0.75 12.51
CA SER A 332 5.90 1.71 11.85
C SER A 332 5.79 1.51 10.34
N ALA A 333 6.40 0.46 9.78
CA ALA A 333 6.58 0.31 8.33
C ALA A 333 5.29 0.44 7.50
N CYS A 334 4.15 -0.11 7.97
CA CYS A 334 2.89 0.02 7.24
C CYS A 334 2.27 1.43 7.32
N ILE A 335 2.55 2.19 8.38
CA ILE A 335 2.15 3.59 8.54
C ILE A 335 3.01 4.44 7.61
N ASP A 336 4.32 4.29 7.71
CA ASP A 336 5.30 5.11 6.98
C ASP A 336 5.18 4.96 5.45
N VAL A 337 4.83 3.76 4.99
CA VAL A 337 4.69 3.50 3.54
C VAL A 337 3.34 3.98 2.98
N CYS A 338 2.35 4.32 3.81
CA CYS A 338 0.98 4.54 3.34
C CYS A 338 0.80 5.93 2.70
N SER A 339 0.81 6.00 1.37
CA SER A 339 0.72 7.28 0.64
C SER A 339 -0.64 8.00 0.77
N THR A 340 -1.65 7.32 1.32
CA THR A 340 -3.00 7.85 1.56
C THR A 340 -3.26 8.17 3.03
N GLN A 341 -2.27 7.92 3.90
CA GLN A 341 -2.39 8.06 5.36
C GLN A 341 -3.61 7.32 5.95
N ALA A 342 -4.01 6.22 5.33
CA ALA A 342 -5.12 5.39 5.79
C ALA A 342 -4.79 4.57 7.05
N ILE A 343 -3.52 4.51 7.45
CA ILE A 343 -3.05 3.66 8.55
C ILE A 343 -2.49 4.54 9.66
N SER A 344 -2.95 4.34 10.89
CA SER A 344 -2.48 5.04 12.08
C SER A 344 -2.12 4.07 13.21
N GLY A 345 -1.23 4.49 14.10
CA GLY A 345 -0.93 3.75 15.34
C GLY A 345 -2.03 3.96 16.38
N SER A 346 -2.28 2.94 17.20
CA SER A 346 -3.23 2.95 18.30
C SER A 346 -2.61 2.28 19.53
N TRP A 347 -2.86 2.84 20.71
CA TRP A 347 -2.26 2.39 21.97
C TRP A 347 -3.34 2.07 22.99
N LYS A 348 -3.28 0.88 23.56
CA LYS A 348 -4.20 0.45 24.62
C LYS A 348 -3.48 -0.43 25.63
N ASN A 349 -3.43 -0.01 26.89
CA ASN A 349 -2.80 -0.76 28.00
C ASN A 349 -1.37 -1.23 27.69
N GLY A 350 -0.51 -0.34 27.15
CA GLY A 350 0.86 -0.67 26.77
C GLY A 350 0.99 -1.46 25.46
N LEU A 351 -0.12 -1.92 24.86
CA LEU A 351 -0.13 -2.63 23.58
C LEU A 351 -0.25 -1.63 22.42
N GLY A 352 0.74 -1.61 21.53
CA GLY A 352 0.69 -0.84 20.29
C GLY A 352 0.17 -1.69 19.14
N THR A 353 -0.90 -1.22 18.50
CA THR A 353 -1.56 -1.82 17.33
C THR A 353 -1.69 -0.79 16.21
N VAL A 354 -2.18 -1.19 15.04
CA VAL A 354 -2.51 -0.25 13.97
C VAL A 354 -4.00 -0.32 13.64
N GLU A 355 -4.53 0.82 13.22
CA GLU A 355 -5.89 0.98 12.71
C GLU A 355 -5.80 1.38 11.24
N VAL A 356 -6.71 0.83 10.42
CA VAL A 356 -6.75 1.10 8.98
C VAL A 356 -8.13 1.63 8.62
N ASN A 357 -8.19 2.85 8.10
CA ASN A 357 -9.40 3.42 7.54
C ASN A 357 -9.64 2.84 6.13
N PRO A 358 -10.67 1.98 5.96
CA PRO A 358 -10.93 1.35 4.67
C PRO A 358 -11.34 2.34 3.58
N ASN A 359 -11.95 3.47 3.94
CA ASN A 359 -12.40 4.49 3.00
C ASN A 359 -11.23 5.29 2.40
N LEU A 360 -10.11 5.41 3.13
CA LEU A 360 -8.87 6.05 2.64
C LEU A 360 -7.92 5.06 1.96
N CYS A 361 -8.05 3.76 2.20
CA CYS A 361 -7.15 2.75 1.64
C CYS A 361 -7.33 2.59 0.12
N MET A 362 -6.37 2.98 -0.70
CA MET A 362 -6.50 2.88 -2.17
C MET A 362 -6.01 1.54 -2.75
N GLY A 363 -5.76 0.53 -1.90
CA GLY A 363 -5.47 -0.83 -2.38
C GLY A 363 -4.08 -1.05 -2.98
N CYS A 364 -3.11 -0.18 -2.73
CA CYS A 364 -1.76 -0.28 -3.29
C CYS A 364 -0.97 -1.55 -2.88
N GLY A 365 -1.33 -2.15 -1.74
CA GLY A 365 -0.68 -3.33 -1.17
C GLY A 365 0.71 -3.10 -0.56
N ALA A 366 1.25 -1.87 -0.56
CA ALA A 366 2.58 -1.60 -0.01
C ALA A 366 2.71 -1.98 1.48
N CYS A 367 1.63 -1.80 2.26
CA CYS A 367 1.61 -2.15 3.68
C CYS A 367 1.77 -3.66 3.95
N SER A 368 1.26 -4.54 3.09
CA SER A 368 1.49 -5.99 3.21
C SER A 368 2.90 -6.34 2.75
N THR A 369 3.41 -5.67 1.71
CA THR A 369 4.78 -5.83 1.19
C THR A 369 5.83 -5.53 2.26
N VAL A 370 5.70 -4.42 3.00
CA VAL A 370 6.65 -4.05 4.05
C VAL A 370 6.42 -4.75 5.39
N CYS A 371 5.23 -5.33 5.63
CA CYS A 371 4.93 -5.98 6.91
C CYS A 371 5.83 -7.22 7.12
N PRO A 372 6.71 -7.23 8.14
CA PRO A 372 7.67 -8.32 8.31
C PRO A 372 7.04 -9.56 8.98
N THR A 373 5.99 -9.38 9.77
CA THR A 373 5.31 -10.47 10.49
C THR A 373 4.19 -11.12 9.68
N GLY A 374 3.71 -10.46 8.61
CA GLY A 374 2.48 -10.84 7.93
C GLY A 374 1.20 -10.47 8.67
N ALA A 375 1.27 -9.58 9.68
CA ALA A 375 0.09 -9.02 10.35
C ALA A 375 -0.81 -8.24 9.40
N MET A 376 -0.22 -7.55 8.40
CA MET A 376 -0.93 -6.92 7.30
C MET A 376 -0.86 -7.82 6.07
N ARG A 377 -2.02 -8.16 5.50
CA ARG A 377 -2.13 -9.03 4.32
C ARG A 377 -2.87 -8.31 3.21
N TYR A 378 -2.44 -8.57 1.97
CA TYR A 378 -3.17 -8.15 0.79
C TYR A 378 -4.29 -9.14 0.53
N ASN A 379 -5.51 -8.63 0.46
CA ASN A 379 -6.73 -9.44 0.48
C ASN A 379 -7.32 -9.63 -0.92
N TYR A 380 -7.01 -8.74 -1.89
CA TYR A 380 -7.58 -8.83 -3.22
C TYR A 380 -6.66 -8.26 -4.33
N PRO A 381 -6.16 -9.10 -5.25
CA PRO A 381 -6.08 -10.55 -5.11
C PRO A 381 -5.16 -10.94 -3.94
N ASP A 382 -5.38 -12.10 -3.34
CA ASP A 382 -4.52 -12.59 -2.27
C ASP A 382 -3.19 -13.18 -2.81
N ALA A 383 -2.27 -13.48 -1.89
CA ALA A 383 -0.98 -14.08 -2.24
C ALA A 383 -1.11 -15.48 -2.87
N PRO A 384 -1.97 -16.40 -2.38
CA PRO A 384 -2.27 -17.66 -3.06
C PRO A 384 -2.71 -17.51 -4.53
N TYR A 385 -3.59 -16.56 -4.83
CA TYR A 385 -4.04 -16.28 -6.19
C TYR A 385 -2.88 -15.84 -7.08
N THR A 386 -2.12 -14.83 -6.64
CA THR A 386 -0.95 -14.34 -7.38
C THR A 386 0.11 -15.44 -7.56
N GLY A 387 0.30 -16.27 -6.54
CA GLY A 387 1.14 -17.45 -6.58
C GLY A 387 0.72 -18.47 -7.64
N ARG A 388 -0.59 -18.71 -7.78
CA ARG A 388 -1.16 -19.57 -8.83
C ARG A 388 -0.90 -18.99 -10.21
N GLN A 389 -1.08 -17.68 -10.40
CA GLN A 389 -0.75 -17.01 -11.65
C GLN A 389 0.73 -17.20 -12.01
N LEU A 390 1.64 -16.94 -11.06
CA LEU A 390 3.09 -17.13 -11.27
C LEU A 390 3.44 -18.58 -11.62
N LYS A 391 2.86 -19.54 -10.91
CA LYS A 391 3.10 -20.98 -11.13
C LYS A 391 2.62 -21.42 -12.51
N THR A 392 1.42 -21.00 -12.90
CA THR A 392 0.86 -21.28 -14.23
C THR A 392 1.71 -20.61 -15.31
N LEU A 393 2.01 -19.32 -15.16
CA LEU A 393 2.79 -18.54 -16.14
C LEU A 393 4.16 -19.18 -16.41
N LEU A 394 4.93 -19.44 -15.35
CA LEU A 394 6.29 -19.98 -15.46
C LEU A 394 6.31 -21.47 -15.80
N GLY A 395 5.34 -22.22 -15.28
CA GLY A 395 5.17 -23.65 -15.56
C GLY A 395 4.87 -23.89 -17.04
N THR A 396 3.84 -23.24 -17.57
CA THR A 396 3.43 -23.36 -18.98
C THR A 396 4.53 -22.85 -19.91
N TYR A 397 5.14 -21.70 -19.62
CA TYR A 397 6.25 -21.16 -20.42
C TYR A 397 7.41 -22.15 -20.53
N ARG A 398 7.83 -22.76 -19.41
CA ARG A 398 8.90 -23.77 -19.40
C ARG A 398 8.49 -25.05 -20.13
N GLN A 399 7.28 -25.56 -19.92
CA GLN A 399 6.78 -26.77 -20.56
C GLN A 399 6.73 -26.63 -22.08
N ALA A 400 6.39 -25.44 -22.58
CA ALA A 400 6.42 -25.10 -24.00
C ALA A 400 7.84 -24.81 -24.54
N GLY A 401 8.89 -25.05 -23.76
CA GLY A 401 10.29 -24.92 -24.18
C GLY A 401 10.91 -23.54 -23.97
N GLY A 402 10.18 -22.59 -23.37
CA GLY A 402 10.69 -21.28 -23.01
C GLY A 402 11.82 -21.33 -21.99
N ARG A 403 12.78 -20.42 -22.11
CA ARG A 403 13.94 -20.29 -21.20
C ARG A 403 14.12 -18.86 -20.73
N ASP A 404 14.93 -18.68 -19.69
CA ASP A 404 15.34 -17.36 -19.18
C ASP A 404 14.17 -16.41 -18.88
N ALA A 405 13.09 -16.96 -18.31
CA ALA A 405 11.84 -16.24 -18.08
C ALA A 405 12.07 -15.01 -17.18
N VAL A 406 11.55 -13.86 -17.59
CA VAL A 406 11.52 -12.65 -16.78
C VAL A 406 10.07 -12.31 -16.47
N VAL A 407 9.66 -12.34 -15.21
CA VAL A 407 8.32 -11.87 -14.82
C VAL A 407 8.36 -10.35 -14.73
N LEU A 408 7.52 -9.66 -15.50
CA LEU A 408 7.36 -8.20 -15.44
C LEU A 408 6.03 -7.87 -14.77
N LEU A 409 6.07 -7.48 -13.51
CA LEU A 409 4.92 -7.04 -12.73
C LEU A 409 4.60 -5.58 -13.07
N HIS A 410 3.33 -5.27 -13.32
CA HIS A 410 2.87 -3.91 -13.65
C HIS A 410 1.43 -3.70 -13.20
N ASP A 411 0.98 -2.44 -13.07
CA ASP A 411 -0.44 -2.14 -12.89
C ASP A 411 -1.23 -2.21 -14.20
N ARG A 412 -2.56 -2.18 -14.07
CA ARG A 412 -3.51 -2.16 -15.19
C ARG A 412 -3.71 -0.77 -15.81
N THR A 413 -2.98 0.24 -15.36
CA THR A 413 -3.14 1.64 -15.79
C THR A 413 -1.89 2.12 -16.54
N GLY A 414 -0.95 2.77 -15.86
CA GLY A 414 0.25 3.36 -16.44
C GLY A 414 1.15 2.30 -17.08
N GLY A 415 1.41 1.20 -16.38
CA GLY A 415 2.26 0.12 -16.84
C GLY A 415 1.69 -0.58 -18.08
N GLN A 416 0.40 -0.95 -18.04
CA GLN A 416 -0.31 -1.52 -19.19
C GLN A 416 -0.22 -0.59 -20.42
N ARG A 417 -0.48 0.72 -20.23
CA ARG A 417 -0.40 1.71 -21.30
C ARG A 417 0.99 1.78 -21.93
N LEU A 418 2.07 1.76 -21.14
CA LEU A 418 3.43 1.78 -21.66
C LEU A 418 3.79 0.51 -22.44
N ILE A 419 3.39 -0.66 -21.93
CA ILE A 419 3.58 -1.95 -22.62
C ILE A 419 2.90 -1.93 -23.99
N GLU A 420 1.67 -1.43 -24.06
CA GLU A 420 0.94 -1.32 -25.31
C GLU A 420 1.57 -0.32 -26.29
N GLN A 421 2.00 0.84 -25.79
CA GLN A 421 2.73 1.82 -26.60
C GLN A 421 4.02 1.22 -27.17
N LEU A 422 4.76 0.45 -26.36
CA LEU A 422 5.96 -0.26 -26.79
C LEU A 422 5.66 -1.24 -27.93
N GLY A 423 4.65 -2.10 -27.77
CA GLY A 423 4.25 -3.05 -28.80
C GLY A 423 3.83 -2.39 -30.11
N ARG A 424 3.01 -1.33 -30.05
CA ARG A 424 2.60 -0.54 -31.24
C ARG A 424 3.80 0.07 -31.97
N ARG A 425 4.78 0.59 -31.23
CA ARG A 425 6.02 1.14 -31.81
C ARG A 425 6.89 0.06 -32.45
N ALA A 426 6.96 -1.13 -31.85
CA ALA A 426 7.72 -2.25 -32.39
C ALA A 426 7.19 -2.72 -33.75
N MET A 427 5.85 -2.77 -33.90
CA MET A 427 5.21 -3.15 -35.15
C MET A 427 5.64 -2.29 -36.34
N ILE A 428 5.84 -0.98 -36.11
CA ILE A 428 6.27 -0.03 -37.14
C ILE A 428 7.80 0.19 -37.18
N GLY A 429 8.58 -0.68 -36.52
CA GLY A 429 10.05 -0.62 -36.53
C GLY A 429 10.68 0.53 -35.75
N ARG A 430 9.94 1.18 -34.84
CA ARG A 430 10.43 2.29 -33.99
C ARG A 430 10.87 1.87 -32.58
N ALA A 431 10.85 0.56 -32.30
CA ALA A 431 11.30 -0.07 -31.06
C ALA A 431 11.64 -1.54 -31.33
N ALA A 432 12.36 -2.19 -30.41
CA ALA A 432 12.52 -3.65 -30.44
C ALA A 432 11.25 -4.37 -29.95
N GLY A 433 10.51 -3.76 -29.02
CA GLY A 433 9.31 -4.33 -28.43
C GLY A 433 9.61 -5.19 -27.22
N MET A 434 8.56 -5.74 -26.59
CA MET A 434 8.73 -6.59 -25.42
C MET A 434 9.43 -7.91 -25.79
N PRO A 435 10.57 -8.26 -25.18
CA PRO A 435 11.25 -9.52 -25.46
C PRO A 435 10.35 -10.74 -25.24
N VAL A 436 10.57 -11.81 -26.01
CA VAL A 436 9.75 -13.03 -25.95
C VAL A 436 9.92 -13.82 -24.65
N ASN A 437 10.99 -13.59 -23.89
CA ASN A 437 11.20 -14.17 -22.57
C ASN A 437 10.69 -13.28 -21.41
N VAL A 438 10.22 -12.06 -21.69
CA VAL A 438 9.61 -11.18 -20.68
C VAL A 438 8.11 -11.45 -20.61
N LEU A 439 7.61 -11.92 -19.48
CA LEU A 439 6.23 -12.35 -19.25
C LEU A 439 5.52 -11.28 -18.41
N PRO A 440 4.67 -10.43 -19.01
CA PRO A 440 3.94 -9.41 -18.25
C PRO A 440 2.85 -10.04 -17.40
N LEU A 441 2.77 -9.62 -16.14
CA LEU A 441 1.73 -10.03 -15.19
C LEU A 441 1.14 -8.79 -14.53
N ALA A 442 -0.12 -8.51 -14.85
CA ALA A 442 -0.84 -7.33 -14.35
C ALA A 442 -1.38 -7.56 -12.94
N GLY A 443 -0.94 -6.74 -11.99
CA GLY A 443 -1.51 -6.60 -10.65
C GLY A 443 -2.42 -5.38 -10.54
N PHE A 444 -3.05 -5.18 -9.37
CA PHE A 444 -3.80 -3.96 -9.09
C PHE A 444 -2.86 -2.76 -8.96
N HIS A 445 -1.70 -2.95 -8.32
CA HIS A 445 -0.69 -1.91 -8.12
C HIS A 445 0.71 -2.54 -8.02
N PRO A 446 1.80 -1.93 -8.54
CA PRO A 446 3.13 -2.53 -8.54
C PRO A 446 3.68 -2.82 -7.13
N ALA A 447 3.22 -2.07 -6.12
CA ALA A 447 3.64 -2.27 -4.72
C ALA A 447 2.95 -3.43 -3.99
N SER A 448 2.05 -4.18 -4.64
CA SER A 448 1.25 -5.24 -4.00
C SER A 448 1.95 -6.58 -3.86
N THR A 449 3.21 -6.69 -4.31
CA THR A 449 4.02 -7.90 -4.22
C THR A 449 5.31 -7.60 -3.46
N GLY A 450 5.83 -8.59 -2.74
CA GLY A 450 7.02 -8.46 -1.92
C GLY A 450 7.90 -9.71 -1.93
N LEU A 451 8.83 -9.75 -0.98
CA LEU A 451 9.88 -10.77 -0.87
C LEU A 451 9.36 -12.22 -0.99
N ASP A 452 8.21 -12.53 -0.38
CA ASP A 452 7.58 -13.85 -0.39
C ASP A 452 7.17 -14.29 -1.80
N LEU A 453 6.50 -13.43 -2.56
CA LEU A 453 6.07 -13.74 -3.93
C LEU A 453 7.22 -13.67 -4.94
N TRP A 454 8.16 -12.74 -4.76
CA TRP A 454 9.30 -12.60 -5.66
C TRP A 454 10.25 -13.79 -5.56
N LEU A 455 10.61 -14.22 -4.35
CA LEU A 455 11.43 -15.42 -4.18
C LEU A 455 10.67 -16.67 -4.67
N THR A 456 9.35 -16.75 -4.44
CA THR A 456 8.52 -17.83 -5.00
C THR A 456 8.56 -17.84 -6.53
N ALA A 457 8.51 -16.70 -7.21
CA ALA A 457 8.64 -16.67 -8.67
C ALA A 457 9.99 -17.21 -9.14
N ILE A 458 11.09 -16.88 -8.44
CA ILE A 458 12.41 -17.48 -8.72
C ILE A 458 12.37 -19.00 -8.53
N THR A 459 11.77 -19.50 -7.45
CA THR A 459 11.67 -20.95 -7.20
C THR A 459 10.80 -21.67 -8.23
N TYR A 460 9.85 -20.99 -8.86
CA TYR A 460 9.08 -21.51 -10.00
C TYR A 460 9.81 -21.45 -11.34
N GLY A 461 10.99 -20.83 -11.40
CA GLY A 461 11.86 -20.80 -12.57
C GLY A 461 11.95 -19.44 -13.27
N ALA A 462 11.52 -18.36 -12.64
CA ALA A 462 11.84 -17.02 -13.14
C ALA A 462 13.35 -16.79 -13.04
N ASN A 463 13.98 -16.46 -14.15
CA ASN A 463 15.37 -16.00 -14.18
C ASN A 463 15.50 -14.58 -13.59
N ARG A 464 14.45 -13.77 -13.69
CA ARG A 464 14.36 -12.42 -13.11
C ARG A 464 12.90 -12.07 -12.78
N VAL A 465 12.70 -11.31 -11.72
CA VAL A 465 11.46 -10.62 -11.39
C VAL A 465 11.71 -9.12 -11.50
N ALA A 466 10.91 -8.45 -12.32
CA ALA A 466 10.96 -7.02 -12.52
C ALA A 466 9.63 -6.38 -12.14
N VAL A 467 9.68 -5.17 -11.57
CA VAL A 467 8.48 -4.37 -11.26
C VAL A 467 8.57 -3.08 -12.04
N LEU A 468 7.60 -2.83 -12.92
CA LEU A 468 7.49 -1.60 -13.71
C LEU A 468 6.81 -0.51 -12.88
N LEU A 469 7.52 0.61 -12.70
CA LEU A 469 7.02 1.82 -12.08
C LEU A 469 6.89 2.93 -13.12
N THR A 470 5.74 3.60 -13.10
CA THR A 470 5.45 4.82 -13.83
C THR A 470 5.55 6.06 -12.93
N ASP A 471 5.47 7.26 -13.52
CA ASP A 471 5.75 8.53 -12.84
C ASP A 471 4.74 8.87 -11.71
N ASP A 472 3.57 8.22 -11.69
CA ASP A 472 2.50 8.41 -10.72
C ASP A 472 2.69 7.61 -9.41
N ILE A 473 3.75 6.83 -9.31
CA ILE A 473 4.04 6.02 -8.11
C ILE A 473 4.63 6.86 -6.99
N ALA A 474 4.05 6.71 -5.78
CA ALA A 474 4.51 7.42 -4.59
C ALA A 474 6.00 7.12 -4.27
N PRO A 475 6.80 8.13 -3.87
CA PRO A 475 8.21 7.94 -3.53
C PRO A 475 8.45 6.88 -2.43
N GLU A 476 7.54 6.77 -1.47
CA GLU A 476 7.60 5.81 -0.36
C GLU A 476 7.49 4.37 -0.88
N TYR A 477 6.65 4.13 -1.89
CA TYR A 477 6.51 2.82 -2.54
C TYR A 477 7.79 2.43 -3.26
N ARG A 478 8.39 3.37 -4.00
CA ARG A 478 9.67 3.17 -4.70
C ARG A 478 10.79 2.78 -3.72
N ALA A 479 10.94 3.55 -2.64
CA ALA A 479 11.95 3.30 -1.62
C ALA A 479 11.76 1.93 -0.93
N ALA A 480 10.52 1.59 -0.58
CA ALA A 480 10.18 0.32 0.03
C ALA A 480 10.48 -0.88 -0.89
N LEU A 481 10.08 -0.80 -2.16
CA LEU A 481 10.33 -1.83 -3.16
C LEU A 481 11.83 -2.03 -3.41
N SER A 482 12.57 -0.95 -3.59
CA SER A 482 14.02 -0.98 -3.77
C SER A 482 14.73 -1.66 -2.60
N THR A 483 14.34 -1.31 -1.36
CA THR A 483 14.92 -1.88 -0.14
C THR A 483 14.63 -3.38 -0.04
N GLN A 484 13.39 -3.80 -0.29
CA GLN A 484 12.99 -5.22 -0.29
C GLN A 484 13.72 -6.02 -1.39
N MET A 485 13.85 -5.46 -2.60
CA MET A 485 14.56 -6.11 -3.70
C MET A 485 16.06 -6.25 -3.42
N ALA A 486 16.67 -5.26 -2.75
CA ALA A 486 18.06 -5.35 -2.32
C ALA A 486 18.27 -6.51 -1.34
N VAL A 487 17.37 -6.70 -0.37
CA VAL A 487 17.40 -7.86 0.54
C VAL A 487 17.23 -9.17 -0.23
N ALA A 488 16.27 -9.24 -1.15
CA ALA A 488 16.06 -10.43 -1.99
C ALA A 488 17.31 -10.78 -2.83
N GLN A 489 17.96 -9.77 -3.40
CA GLN A 489 19.18 -9.92 -4.19
C GLN A 489 20.37 -10.36 -3.34
N GLN A 490 20.51 -9.82 -2.12
CA GLN A 490 21.54 -10.25 -1.16
C GLN A 490 21.37 -11.73 -0.77
N ILE A 491 20.12 -12.17 -0.55
CA ILE A 491 19.82 -13.57 -0.26
C ILE A 491 20.28 -14.48 -1.40
N LEU A 492 19.90 -14.19 -2.65
CA LEU A 492 20.30 -15.02 -3.79
C LEU A 492 21.81 -14.98 -4.04
N ALA A 493 22.43 -13.80 -3.98
CA ALA A 493 23.87 -13.66 -4.15
C ALA A 493 24.65 -14.42 -3.06
N GLY A 494 24.19 -14.37 -1.80
CA GLY A 494 24.78 -15.09 -0.69
C GLY A 494 24.67 -16.62 -0.79
N MET A 495 23.69 -17.12 -1.54
CA MET A 495 23.56 -18.56 -1.88
C MET A 495 24.36 -18.95 -3.14
N GLY A 496 25.06 -17.99 -3.77
CA GLY A 496 25.85 -18.22 -4.98
C GLY A 496 25.06 -18.18 -6.29
N TYR A 497 23.80 -17.71 -6.29
CA TYR A 497 23.08 -17.46 -7.54
C TYR A 497 23.64 -16.20 -8.21
N ALA A 498 24.22 -16.38 -9.41
CA ALA A 498 24.88 -15.30 -10.13
C ALA A 498 23.90 -14.40 -10.89
N GLY A 499 24.26 -13.13 -11.03
CA GLY A 499 23.50 -12.16 -11.82
C GLY A 499 22.48 -11.35 -11.01
N THR A 500 21.61 -10.64 -11.72
CA THR A 500 20.61 -9.74 -11.13
C THR A 500 19.23 -10.34 -11.29
N HIS A 501 18.63 -10.79 -10.20
CA HIS A 501 17.34 -11.48 -10.22
C HIS A 501 16.16 -10.56 -9.92
N PHE A 502 16.39 -9.40 -9.29
CA PHE A 502 15.34 -8.44 -8.96
C PHE A 502 15.65 -7.08 -9.58
N SER A 503 14.66 -6.44 -10.19
CA SER A 503 14.87 -5.16 -10.88
C SER A 503 13.65 -4.25 -10.77
N LEU A 504 13.87 -3.03 -10.33
CA LEU A 504 12.89 -1.96 -10.43
C LEU A 504 13.08 -1.27 -11.78
N VAL A 505 12.03 -1.27 -12.62
CA VAL A 505 12.07 -0.67 -13.94
C VAL A 505 11.34 0.66 -13.89
N GLU A 506 12.11 1.75 -13.98
CA GLU A 506 11.57 3.10 -14.01
C GLU A 506 11.56 3.58 -15.45
N ALA A 507 10.36 3.77 -16.02
CA ALA A 507 10.22 4.20 -17.39
C ALA A 507 9.09 5.22 -17.53
N GLY A 508 9.45 6.47 -17.87
CA GLY A 508 8.47 7.52 -18.18
C GLY A 508 7.86 7.39 -19.58
N ASP A 509 8.52 6.65 -20.49
CA ASP A 509 8.03 6.42 -21.84
C ASP A 509 8.38 5.02 -22.39
N ALA A 510 7.78 4.68 -23.53
CA ALA A 510 7.99 3.40 -24.19
C ALA A 510 9.43 3.20 -24.71
N ALA A 511 10.19 4.26 -24.98
CA ALA A 511 11.57 4.14 -25.46
C ALA A 511 12.55 3.82 -24.33
N ALA A 512 12.33 4.39 -23.14
CA ALA A 512 13.03 4.01 -21.91
C ALA A 512 12.73 2.56 -21.56
N LEU A 513 11.46 2.15 -21.61
CA LEU A 513 11.07 0.75 -21.37
C LEU A 513 11.75 -0.20 -22.37
N ASP A 514 11.74 0.12 -23.66
CA ASP A 514 12.39 -0.69 -24.71
C ASP A 514 13.86 -0.94 -24.42
N ARG A 515 14.61 0.12 -24.06
CA ARG A 515 16.05 0.04 -23.73
C ARG A 515 16.32 -0.86 -22.54
N VAL A 516 15.53 -0.73 -21.47
CA VAL A 516 15.73 -1.53 -20.25
C VAL A 516 15.44 -3.00 -20.53
N LEU A 517 14.28 -3.32 -21.10
CA LEU A 517 13.86 -4.72 -21.33
C LEU A 517 14.80 -5.45 -22.29
N ASN A 518 15.22 -4.80 -23.37
CA ASN A 518 16.11 -5.40 -24.38
C ASN A 518 17.60 -5.35 -24.00
N GLY A 519 17.95 -4.66 -22.91
CA GLY A 519 19.32 -4.60 -22.39
C GLY A 519 19.68 -5.74 -21.43
N TRP A 520 18.70 -6.55 -21.01
CA TRP A 520 18.93 -7.62 -20.06
C TRP A 520 19.62 -8.83 -20.67
N GLN A 521 20.57 -9.37 -19.92
CA GLN A 521 21.20 -10.65 -20.18
C GLN A 521 20.56 -11.74 -19.31
N SER A 522 20.63 -12.99 -19.77
CA SER A 522 20.24 -14.14 -18.93
C SER A 522 21.17 -14.23 -17.71
N ASN A 523 20.62 -14.65 -16.57
CA ASN A 523 21.40 -14.96 -15.38
C ASN A 523 21.79 -16.46 -15.35
N ALA A 524 21.36 -17.24 -16.35
CA ALA A 524 21.55 -18.68 -16.44
C ALA A 524 21.12 -19.42 -15.16
N LEU A 525 19.99 -19.01 -14.58
CA LEU A 525 19.47 -19.61 -13.35
C LEU A 525 19.25 -21.12 -13.54
N THR A 526 19.94 -21.92 -12.75
CA THR A 526 19.78 -23.38 -12.72
C THR A 526 19.15 -23.78 -11.41
N LEU A 527 17.83 -23.97 -11.41
CA LEU A 527 17.05 -24.30 -10.22
C LEU A 527 15.87 -25.22 -10.62
N PRO A 528 15.73 -26.41 -10.01
CA PRO A 528 14.53 -27.23 -10.21
C PRO A 528 13.29 -26.47 -9.73
N PRO A 529 12.17 -26.52 -10.47
CA PRO A 529 10.97 -25.79 -10.09
C PRO A 529 10.35 -26.34 -8.80
N ALA A 530 9.97 -25.43 -7.91
CA ALA A 530 9.29 -25.79 -6.67
C ALA A 530 7.85 -26.28 -6.90
N SER A 531 7.37 -27.15 -6.03
CA SER A 531 6.03 -27.74 -6.08
C SER A 531 5.05 -27.15 -5.06
N PHE A 532 5.51 -26.39 -4.06
CA PHE A 532 4.65 -25.76 -3.06
C PHE A 532 3.73 -24.70 -3.69
N ASN A 533 2.72 -24.25 -2.94
CA ASN A 533 1.85 -23.13 -3.28
C ASN A 533 1.92 -22.07 -2.17
N PRO A 534 1.89 -20.76 -2.46
CA PRO A 534 1.80 -19.73 -1.43
C PRO A 534 0.57 -19.90 -0.55
N SER A 535 0.73 -19.62 0.74
CA SER A 535 -0.37 -19.55 1.70
C SER A 535 -0.73 -18.10 1.98
N THR A 536 -1.85 -17.87 2.68
CA THR A 536 -2.23 -16.54 3.18
C THR A 536 -1.31 -16.05 4.31
N LEU A 537 -0.40 -16.89 4.79
CA LEU A 537 0.58 -16.54 5.82
C LEU A 537 1.93 -16.24 5.17
N LYS A 538 2.25 -14.94 5.08
CA LYS A 538 3.45 -14.43 4.43
C LYS A 538 4.74 -15.15 4.84
N ARG A 539 4.92 -15.39 6.15
CA ARG A 539 6.12 -16.06 6.67
C ARG A 539 6.24 -17.51 6.23
N GLU A 540 5.14 -18.25 6.15
CA GLU A 540 5.16 -19.63 5.66
C GLU A 540 5.58 -19.68 4.18
N THR A 541 4.99 -18.83 3.33
CA THR A 541 5.36 -18.72 1.92
C THR A 541 6.84 -18.37 1.77
N LEU A 542 7.32 -17.39 2.54
CA LEU A 542 8.72 -16.99 2.54
C LEU A 542 9.64 -18.16 2.97
N GLU A 543 9.27 -18.89 4.02
CA GLU A 543 10.03 -20.06 4.49
C GLU A 543 10.12 -21.15 3.42
N PHE A 544 9.02 -21.48 2.74
CA PHE A 544 9.06 -22.48 1.66
C PHE A 544 9.97 -22.05 0.50
N ALA A 545 9.94 -20.77 0.13
CA ALA A 545 10.82 -20.23 -0.90
C ALA A 545 12.29 -20.28 -0.47
N LEU A 546 12.61 -19.84 0.74
CA LEU A 546 13.97 -19.84 1.27
C LEU A 546 14.53 -21.26 1.42
N ASP A 547 13.75 -22.21 1.96
CA ASP A 547 14.16 -23.61 2.09
C ASP A 547 14.46 -24.25 0.73
N HIS A 548 13.65 -23.95 -0.29
CA HIS A 548 13.86 -24.44 -1.65
C HIS A 548 15.13 -23.86 -2.27
N LEU A 549 15.32 -22.54 -2.17
CA LEU A 549 16.51 -21.85 -2.67
C LEU A 549 17.79 -22.36 -1.97
N TRP A 550 17.74 -22.57 -0.66
CA TRP A 550 18.88 -23.05 0.11
C TRP A 550 19.24 -24.49 -0.26
N ARG A 551 18.25 -25.38 -0.40
CA ARG A 551 18.46 -26.79 -0.79
C ARG A 551 19.19 -26.94 -2.13
N HIS A 552 18.96 -26.00 -3.04
CA HIS A 552 19.53 -26.00 -4.38
C HIS A 552 20.60 -24.91 -4.58
N ALA A 553 21.09 -24.30 -3.50
CA ALA A 553 22.06 -23.23 -3.56
C ALA A 553 23.33 -23.68 -4.31
N PRO A 554 23.78 -22.93 -5.33
CA PRO A 554 25.04 -23.21 -6.03
C PRO A 554 26.25 -23.21 -5.10
N GLN A 555 26.23 -22.37 -4.07
CA GLN A 555 27.27 -22.30 -3.05
C GLN A 555 26.62 -22.35 -1.66
N PRO A 556 26.76 -23.47 -0.93
CA PRO A 556 26.31 -23.55 0.45
C PRO A 556 27.04 -22.54 1.33
N ALA A 557 26.28 -21.67 2.01
CA ALA A 557 26.79 -20.78 3.04
C ALA A 557 26.39 -21.30 4.43
N GLU A 558 27.14 -20.95 5.47
CA GLU A 558 26.70 -21.19 6.86
C GLU A 558 25.73 -20.10 7.34
N ALA A 559 25.98 -18.87 6.92
CA ALA A 559 25.13 -17.71 7.15
C ALA A 559 25.35 -16.68 6.03
N ILE A 560 24.30 -15.95 5.69
CA ILE A 560 24.32 -14.85 4.72
C ILE A 560 24.08 -13.56 5.50
N PRO A 561 25.04 -12.62 5.56
CA PRO A 561 24.82 -11.31 6.17
C PRO A 561 23.81 -10.53 5.33
N LEU A 562 22.89 -9.83 6.01
CA LEU A 562 21.89 -8.99 5.37
C LEU A 562 22.09 -7.53 5.77
N ALA A 563 21.61 -6.60 4.94
CA ALA A 563 21.62 -5.19 5.27
C ALA A 563 20.75 -4.88 6.51
N ALA A 564 21.08 -3.77 7.18
CA ALA A 564 20.23 -3.20 8.22
C ALA A 564 18.80 -2.98 7.70
N GLY A 565 17.81 -3.35 8.52
CA GLY A 565 16.38 -3.30 8.14
C GLY A 565 15.85 -4.57 7.47
N ALA A 566 16.68 -5.59 7.21
CA ALA A 566 16.17 -6.87 6.75
C ALA A 566 15.30 -7.55 7.83
N PRO A 567 14.18 -8.21 7.46
CA PRO A 567 13.23 -8.79 8.42
C PRO A 567 13.65 -10.18 8.93
N LEU A 568 14.92 -10.54 8.78
CA LEU A 568 15.50 -11.85 9.06
C LEU A 568 16.84 -11.62 9.78
N GLY A 569 17.08 -12.37 10.85
CA GLY A 569 18.36 -12.30 11.56
C GLY A 569 18.29 -12.78 13.00
N THR A 570 19.46 -12.72 13.63
CA THR A 570 19.68 -13.12 15.02
C THR A 570 19.84 -11.92 15.95
N LEU A 571 20.15 -12.21 17.21
CA LEU A 571 20.45 -11.23 18.24
C LEU A 571 21.81 -11.55 18.86
N GLU A 572 22.63 -10.53 19.05
CA GLU A 572 23.85 -10.61 19.85
C GLU A 572 23.56 -10.09 21.26
N ILE A 573 23.93 -10.89 22.27
CA ILE A 573 23.70 -10.58 23.68
C ILE A 573 25.04 -10.31 24.34
N ASP A 574 25.18 -9.12 24.92
CA ASP A 574 26.26 -8.84 25.85
C ASP A 574 26.03 -9.63 27.14
N ARG A 575 26.76 -10.73 27.28
CA ARG A 575 26.63 -11.66 28.40
C ARG A 575 27.09 -11.07 29.74
N THR A 576 27.84 -9.97 29.71
CA THR A 576 28.30 -9.28 30.92
C THR A 576 27.25 -8.31 31.47
N ARG A 577 26.50 -7.66 30.58
CA ARG A 577 25.42 -6.72 30.95
C ARG A 577 24.06 -7.39 31.12
N CYS A 578 23.80 -8.46 30.38
CA CYS A 578 22.51 -9.15 30.43
C CYS A 578 22.27 -9.77 31.81
N THR A 579 21.26 -9.28 32.54
CA THR A 579 20.88 -9.80 33.86
C THR A 579 19.89 -10.97 33.80
N LEU A 580 19.48 -11.41 32.60
CA LEU A 580 18.47 -12.46 32.40
C LEU A 580 17.14 -12.13 33.12
N CYS A 581 16.72 -10.87 33.10
CA CYS A 581 15.46 -10.39 33.69
C CYS A 581 14.20 -10.74 32.89
N MET A 582 14.37 -11.28 31.67
CA MET A 582 13.31 -11.71 30.74
C MET A 582 12.33 -10.62 30.26
N ALA A 583 12.63 -9.33 30.47
CA ALA A 583 11.87 -8.23 29.87
C ALA A 583 11.76 -8.34 28.33
N CYS A 584 12.84 -8.77 27.69
CA CYS A 584 12.87 -8.98 26.24
C CYS A 584 11.96 -10.14 25.76
N VAL A 585 11.76 -11.18 26.58
CA VAL A 585 10.84 -12.29 26.28
C VAL A 585 9.40 -11.78 26.30
N GLY A 586 9.02 -11.05 27.34
CA GLY A 586 7.67 -10.46 27.47
C GLY A 586 7.35 -9.42 26.38
N ALA A 587 8.36 -8.70 25.90
CA ALA A 587 8.19 -7.72 24.83
C ALA A 587 8.20 -8.30 23.41
N CYS A 588 8.53 -9.58 23.20
CA CYS A 588 8.70 -10.15 21.87
C CYS A 588 7.35 -10.58 21.26
N PRO A 589 6.75 -9.81 20.33
CA PRO A 589 5.43 -10.16 19.76
C PRO A 589 5.47 -11.43 18.91
N ALA A 590 6.63 -11.72 18.31
CA ALA A 590 6.83 -12.87 17.44
C ALA A 590 7.21 -14.16 18.20
N GLN A 591 7.35 -14.10 19.53
CA GLN A 591 7.75 -15.23 20.38
C GLN A 591 9.06 -15.91 19.93
N ALA A 592 9.98 -15.09 19.39
CA ALA A 592 11.31 -15.52 18.99
C ALA A 592 12.20 -15.73 20.21
N LEU A 593 12.07 -14.90 21.25
CA LEU A 593 12.74 -15.06 22.54
C LEU A 593 11.90 -15.91 23.48
N ARG A 594 12.55 -16.79 24.25
CA ARG A 594 11.90 -17.76 25.15
C ARG A 594 12.63 -17.83 26.48
N ASP A 595 11.85 -17.96 27.54
CA ASP A 595 12.36 -18.24 28.89
C ASP A 595 12.39 -19.76 29.16
N ASN A 596 13.06 -20.15 30.23
CA ASN A 596 13.07 -21.51 30.77
C ASN A 596 12.70 -21.48 32.26
N ALA A 597 11.66 -22.23 32.64
CA ALA A 597 11.12 -22.21 34.00
C ALA A 597 12.06 -22.82 35.07
N GLU A 598 13.00 -23.67 34.66
CA GLU A 598 13.88 -24.41 35.58
C GLU A 598 15.26 -23.75 35.74
N ARG A 599 15.73 -23.03 34.72
CA ARG A 599 17.08 -22.45 34.67
C ARG A 599 17.04 -21.08 34.00
N PRO A 600 17.87 -20.11 34.44
CA PRO A 600 17.88 -18.78 33.84
C PRO A 600 18.65 -18.84 32.52
N VAL A 601 17.91 -19.11 31.44
CA VAL A 601 18.39 -19.31 30.07
C VAL A 601 17.54 -18.48 29.13
N LEU A 602 18.18 -17.64 28.32
CA LEU A 602 17.53 -16.91 27.24
C LEU A 602 17.59 -17.74 25.96
N GLY A 603 16.46 -18.36 25.62
CA GLY A 603 16.28 -19.11 24.37
C GLY A 603 15.89 -18.22 23.20
N PHE A 604 16.24 -18.63 21.98
CA PHE A 604 15.92 -17.91 20.76
C PHE A 604 15.62 -18.86 19.59
N ILE A 605 14.57 -18.55 18.81
CA ILE A 605 14.23 -19.22 17.56
C ILE A 605 14.29 -18.22 16.42
N GLU A 606 15.34 -18.31 15.59
CA GLU A 606 15.65 -17.32 14.56
C GLU A 606 14.57 -17.21 13.48
N ARG A 607 13.92 -18.32 13.10
CA ARG A 607 12.81 -18.31 12.13
C ARG A 607 11.64 -17.41 12.55
N SER A 608 11.46 -17.20 13.85
CA SER A 608 10.36 -16.40 14.40
C SER A 608 10.75 -14.93 14.51
N CYS A 609 12.04 -14.60 14.45
CA CYS A 609 12.49 -13.22 14.56
C CYS A 609 12.12 -12.41 13.31
N VAL A 610 11.66 -11.19 13.56
CA VAL A 610 11.28 -10.20 12.52
C VAL A 610 12.11 -8.92 12.60
N GLN A 611 13.18 -8.94 13.42
CA GLN A 611 14.13 -7.82 13.58
C GLN A 611 13.46 -6.47 13.94
N CYS A 612 12.35 -6.50 14.71
CA CYS A 612 11.57 -5.31 15.07
C CYS A 612 12.16 -4.42 16.17
N GLY A 613 13.29 -4.79 16.78
CA GLY A 613 13.98 -3.93 17.76
C GLY A 613 13.38 -3.87 19.17
N LEU A 614 12.12 -4.28 19.39
CA LEU A 614 11.46 -4.19 20.71
C LEU A 614 12.28 -4.82 21.86
N CYS A 615 12.94 -5.94 21.59
CA CYS A 615 13.80 -6.60 22.59
C CYS A 615 15.01 -5.75 23.00
N ALA A 616 15.60 -4.98 22.07
CA ALA A 616 16.70 -4.07 22.36
C ALA A 616 16.19 -2.85 23.12
N SER A 617 15.12 -2.22 22.64
CA SER A 617 14.56 -1.00 23.26
C SER A 617 13.99 -1.23 24.67
N THR A 618 13.50 -2.44 24.96
CA THR A 618 12.99 -2.78 26.30
C THR A 618 14.08 -3.23 27.28
N CYS A 619 15.31 -3.47 26.79
CA CYS A 619 16.37 -4.04 27.63
C CYS A 619 16.90 -2.99 28.61
N PRO A 620 16.71 -3.16 29.93
CA PRO A 620 17.13 -2.14 30.90
C PRO A 620 18.65 -2.02 31.08
N GLU A 621 19.42 -2.95 30.51
CA GLU A 621 20.89 -2.97 30.57
C GLU A 621 21.52 -2.76 29.18
N ASP A 622 20.71 -2.40 28.18
CA ASP A 622 21.12 -2.18 26.77
C ASP A 622 21.91 -3.35 26.15
N ALA A 623 21.65 -4.57 26.60
CA ALA A 623 22.50 -5.75 26.34
C ALA A 623 22.24 -6.46 25.00
N ILE A 624 21.35 -5.94 24.14
CA ILE A 624 20.85 -6.66 22.96
C ILE A 624 21.13 -5.85 21.69
N THR A 625 21.81 -6.48 20.72
CA THR A 625 22.06 -5.90 19.39
C THR A 625 21.43 -6.77 18.31
N LEU A 626 20.83 -6.14 17.29
CA LEU A 626 20.21 -6.83 16.17
C LEU A 626 21.28 -7.18 15.13
N VAL A 627 21.27 -8.42 14.64
CA VAL A 627 22.23 -8.90 13.64
C VAL A 627 21.44 -9.47 12.45
N PRO A 628 21.15 -8.65 11.43
CA PRO A 628 20.45 -9.09 10.22
C PRO A 628 21.28 -10.13 9.47
N ARG A 629 20.70 -11.31 9.30
CA ARG A 629 21.32 -12.44 8.59
C ARG A 629 20.27 -13.47 8.18
N LEU A 630 20.67 -14.39 7.33
CA LEU A 630 19.90 -15.60 7.02
C LEU A 630 20.78 -16.84 7.24
N VAL A 631 20.22 -17.85 7.89
CA VAL A 631 20.86 -19.15 8.13
C VAL A 631 20.00 -20.27 7.53
N PRO A 632 20.52 -21.50 7.35
CA PRO A 632 19.72 -22.62 6.84
C PRO A 632 18.44 -22.84 7.65
N GLY A 633 17.35 -23.24 7.00
CA GLY A 633 16.05 -23.43 7.65
C GLY A 633 16.09 -24.40 8.84
N GLU A 634 16.91 -25.45 8.78
CA GLU A 634 17.11 -26.38 9.89
C GLU A 634 17.70 -25.70 11.12
N VAL A 635 18.70 -24.81 10.94
CA VAL A 635 19.33 -24.03 12.00
C VAL A 635 18.37 -22.98 12.53
N ALA A 636 17.66 -22.27 11.63
CA ALA A 636 16.73 -21.22 11.99
C ALA A 636 15.54 -21.72 12.84
N ARG A 637 15.15 -22.98 12.67
CA ARG A 637 14.05 -23.64 13.40
C ARG A 637 14.45 -24.12 14.79
N GLN A 638 15.74 -24.33 15.04
CA GLN A 638 16.23 -24.82 16.32
C GLN A 638 16.21 -23.71 17.37
N GLN A 639 15.88 -24.10 18.61
CA GLN A 639 16.01 -23.21 19.75
C GLN A 639 17.48 -23.12 20.14
N GLN A 640 18.04 -21.92 20.07
CA GLN A 640 19.41 -21.58 20.45
C GLN A 640 19.45 -20.96 21.84
N THR A 641 20.51 -21.20 22.60
CA THR A 641 20.77 -20.48 23.87
C THR A 641 21.61 -19.24 23.57
N LEU A 642 21.06 -18.05 23.81
CA LEU A 642 21.80 -16.80 23.62
C LEU A 642 22.64 -16.43 24.85
N ASN A 643 22.08 -16.61 26.04
CA ASN A 643 22.76 -16.38 27.32
C ASN A 643 22.21 -17.32 28.41
N GLU A 644 23.04 -17.67 29.37
CA GLU A 644 22.68 -18.48 30.54
C GLU A 644 23.47 -18.07 31.77
N THR A 645 22.89 -18.23 32.95
CA THR A 645 23.60 -18.02 34.21
C THR A 645 23.13 -19.01 35.28
N ARG A 646 23.67 -18.90 36.49
CA ARG A 646 23.23 -19.72 37.63
C ARG A 646 22.09 -19.00 38.38
N PRO A 647 21.10 -19.74 38.88
CA PRO A 647 20.13 -19.16 39.80
C PRO A 647 20.84 -18.73 41.10
N PHE A 648 20.47 -17.56 41.60
CA PHE A 648 20.90 -17.08 42.90
C PHE A 648 19.96 -17.64 43.97
N HIS A 649 20.55 -18.34 44.95
CA HIS A 649 19.82 -18.95 46.04
C HIS A 649 19.83 -18.04 47.27
N CYS A 650 18.69 -17.92 47.93
CA CYS A 650 18.55 -17.15 49.16
C CYS A 650 19.59 -17.59 50.21
N ILE A 651 20.34 -16.64 50.76
CA ILE A 651 21.36 -16.95 51.78
C ILE A 651 20.78 -17.49 53.11
N ARG A 652 19.46 -17.40 53.31
CA ARG A 652 18.76 -17.87 54.52
C ARG A 652 18.08 -19.23 54.32
N CYS A 653 17.36 -19.44 53.23
CA CYS A 653 16.56 -20.66 53.00
C CYS A 653 16.97 -21.48 51.77
N ALA A 654 18.01 -21.05 51.05
CA ALA A 654 18.48 -21.66 49.80
C ALA A 654 17.44 -21.74 48.67
N LYS A 655 16.26 -21.12 48.77
CA LYS A 655 15.28 -21.03 47.67
C LYS A 655 15.83 -20.17 46.52
N PRO A 656 15.79 -20.61 45.25
CA PRO A 656 16.16 -19.77 44.11
C PRO A 656 15.14 -18.63 43.95
N PHE A 657 15.60 -17.39 43.75
CA PHE A 657 14.69 -16.24 43.62
C PHE A 657 15.12 -15.16 42.62
N GLY A 658 16.29 -15.31 42.00
CA GLY A 658 16.82 -14.38 41.02
C GLY A 658 17.97 -14.99 40.25
N THR A 659 18.56 -14.24 39.33
CA THR A 659 19.77 -14.66 38.60
C THR A 659 21.01 -14.15 39.33
N ALA A 660 22.13 -14.87 39.24
CA ALA A 660 23.38 -14.43 39.86
C ALA A 660 23.78 -13.03 39.40
N GLN A 661 23.73 -12.78 38.08
CA GLN A 661 24.05 -11.48 37.48
C GLN A 661 23.12 -10.35 37.95
N MET A 662 21.81 -10.60 38.09
CA MET A 662 20.89 -9.57 38.59
C MET A 662 21.23 -9.16 40.02
N ILE A 663 21.52 -10.13 40.90
CA ILE A 663 21.86 -9.85 42.30
C ILE A 663 23.21 -9.15 42.40
N GLU A 664 24.21 -9.57 41.62
CA GLU A 664 25.52 -8.92 41.56
C GLU A 664 25.41 -7.47 41.04
N ALA A 665 24.66 -7.23 39.97
CA ALA A 665 24.43 -5.89 39.43
C ALA A 665 23.68 -5.00 40.43
N MET A 666 22.66 -5.54 41.12
CA MET A 666 21.92 -4.82 42.15
C MET A 666 22.80 -4.46 43.34
N LEU A 667 23.64 -5.38 43.81
CA LEU A 667 24.61 -5.13 44.88
C LEU A 667 25.61 -4.05 44.47
N GLY A 668 26.13 -4.08 43.24
CA GLY A 668 27.02 -3.05 42.72
C GLY A 668 26.37 -1.66 42.67
N LYS A 669 25.13 -1.56 42.14
CA LYS A 669 24.40 -0.29 42.03
C LYS A 669 23.97 0.28 43.39
N LEU A 670 23.67 -0.57 44.38
CA LEU A 670 23.13 -0.17 45.68
C LEU A 670 24.17 -0.14 46.82
N ALA A 671 25.41 -0.58 46.60
CA ALA A 671 26.45 -0.66 47.64
C ALA A 671 26.72 0.67 48.37
N GLY A 672 26.52 1.81 47.70
CA GLY A 672 26.70 3.15 48.26
C GLY A 672 25.47 3.76 48.94
N HIS A 673 24.32 3.09 48.91
CA HIS A 673 23.07 3.65 49.44
C HIS A 673 22.92 3.36 50.94
N ALA A 674 22.62 4.39 51.75
CA ALA A 674 22.59 4.30 53.22
C ALA A 674 21.66 3.19 53.75
N ALA A 675 20.52 2.94 53.07
CA ALA A 675 19.57 1.88 53.42
C ALA A 675 20.12 0.45 53.27
N PHE A 676 21.24 0.25 52.57
CA PHE A 676 21.83 -1.05 52.26
C PHE A 676 23.29 -1.17 52.72
N ALA A 677 23.74 -0.33 53.65
CA ALA A 677 25.07 -0.42 54.23
C ALA A 677 25.20 -1.61 55.23
N GLY A 678 26.39 -2.22 55.28
CA GLY A 678 26.70 -3.29 56.24
C GLY A 678 25.82 -4.55 56.08
N LYS A 679 25.33 -5.12 57.19
CA LYS A 679 24.47 -6.32 57.19
C LYS A 679 23.09 -6.09 56.55
N ALA A 680 22.72 -4.85 56.21
CA ALA A 680 21.50 -4.57 55.46
C ALA A 680 21.61 -4.98 53.97
N ALA A 681 22.83 -5.03 53.41
CA ALA A 681 23.07 -5.52 52.04
C ALA A 681 22.68 -6.99 51.85
N ASP A 682 22.74 -7.80 52.92
CA ASP A 682 22.37 -9.21 52.88
C ASP A 682 20.87 -9.41 52.57
N ARG A 683 20.02 -8.42 52.85
CA ARG A 683 18.60 -8.44 52.44
C ARG A 683 18.43 -8.50 50.93
N LEU A 684 19.37 -7.91 50.17
CA LEU A 684 19.38 -7.97 48.70
C LEU A 684 19.63 -9.41 48.21
N LYS A 685 20.28 -10.25 49.03
CA LYS A 685 20.57 -11.66 48.77
C LYS A 685 19.54 -12.64 49.38
N MET A 686 18.46 -12.14 49.95
CA MET A 686 17.36 -12.94 50.51
C MET A 686 16.14 -12.94 49.59
N CYS A 687 15.41 -14.07 49.52
CA CYS A 687 14.13 -14.14 48.81
C CYS A 687 13.07 -13.23 49.46
N PRO A 688 11.95 -12.90 48.75
CA PRO A 688 10.91 -12.02 49.28
C PRO A 688 10.41 -12.43 50.67
N ASP A 689 10.19 -13.73 50.87
CA ASP A 689 9.73 -14.31 52.14
C ASP A 689 10.74 -14.05 53.27
N CYS A 690 12.00 -14.44 53.06
CA CYS A 690 13.07 -14.26 54.06
C CYS A 690 13.40 -12.78 54.34
N ARG A 691 13.21 -11.90 53.35
CA ARG A 691 13.41 -10.45 53.51
C ARG A 691 12.35 -9.85 54.44
N VAL A 692 11.09 -10.24 54.29
CA VAL A 692 10.01 -9.80 55.20
C VAL A 692 10.27 -10.30 56.62
N VAL A 693 10.69 -11.57 56.77
CA VAL A 693 11.02 -12.12 58.09
C VAL A 693 12.19 -11.36 58.75
N ASP A 694 13.28 -11.09 58.03
CA ASP A 694 14.41 -10.30 58.57
C ASP A 694 14.03 -8.85 58.92
N MET A 695 13.08 -8.26 58.19
CA MET A 695 12.56 -6.92 58.50
C MET A 695 11.77 -6.92 59.81
N ILE A 696 10.89 -7.90 60.01
CA ILE A 696 10.06 -8.04 61.22
C ILE A 696 10.93 -8.35 62.44
N GLU A 697 11.86 -9.30 62.33
CA GLU A 697 12.77 -9.71 63.42
C GLU A 697 13.65 -8.55 63.93
N ARG A 698 13.88 -7.53 63.11
CA ARG A 698 14.69 -6.34 63.47
C ARG A 698 13.87 -5.12 63.86
N SER A 699 12.59 -5.05 63.53
CA SER A 699 11.70 -4.02 64.09
C SER A 699 11.45 -4.21 65.59
N ASP A 700 11.71 -5.41 66.13
CA ASP A 700 11.68 -5.72 67.55
C ASP A 700 13.04 -5.51 68.27
N ASP A 701 14.05 -4.95 67.58
CA ASP A 701 15.34 -4.59 68.17
C ASP A 701 15.28 -3.15 68.76
N PRO A 702 15.36 -2.97 70.10
CA PRO A 702 15.23 -1.66 70.74
C PRO A 702 16.34 -0.66 70.38
N SER A 703 17.36 -1.08 69.62
CA SER A 703 18.55 -0.30 69.30
C SER A 703 18.45 0.59 68.04
N ILE A 704 17.32 0.58 67.31
CA ILE A 704 17.18 1.26 66.00
C ILE A 704 16.38 2.60 66.09
N LEU A 705 15.99 3.05 67.29
CA LEU A 705 15.29 4.34 67.50
C LEU A 705 16.20 5.54 67.86
N HIS A 706 17.51 5.46 67.62
CA HIS A 706 18.45 6.57 67.86
C HIS A 706 19.37 6.87 66.68
#